data_AF-A0A965VE71-F1
#
_entry.id   AF-A0A965VE71-F1
#
_cell.length_a   1.000
_cell.length_b   1.000
_cell.length_c   1.000
_cell.angle_alpha   90.00
_cell.angle_beta   90.00
_cell.angle_gamma   90.00
#
_symmetry.space_group_name_H-M   'P 1'
#
loop_
_entity.id
_entity.type
_entity.pdbx_description
1 polymer ?
#
loop_
_entity_poly.entity_id
_entity_poly.type
_entity_poly.pdbx_seq_one_letter_code
_entity_poly.pdbx_strand_id
1 'polypeptide(L)'
;MLSPGDLDAGLLAPARLLAAIASDRRCESAVDGADDAHPLSRDSLRLALAFEGFSLVSAPAQRCAADRMIPHAGPEPSGESSRLTLRVALPIPGGAPVAWDVDVGIVGNPAACSDRALAAVETVDWRIWALAHAPLAERASRQRDLVLAAANHQGWEPVKQRVLSGTTIDRGAGMVQLFDHTHRARLGLAAFLSASDDVEDQHLGGSLLDDLGAVRLVALAEAASIDPRALERCSPPRQADGTVHVGKWLRQRLAIENHGDEPVLTWVSVGSAFGMPVGDEQLDEQGRLVVTVSAGPVEEAEIACLNAPLPAASDAVGNGPGGRRLRTVIAEFQGRLIETLSKSTPNALDVELPALRSRLAGADAPAFHELIERARKGDAAAVAWLDLLTSDPRFDFRCHPPLTADRSDVKPPGSNDEYLSWGYDPEVPVGSDIAVTFALDPRRSRRVIGRGPREPGSAADLADRLVAVAAHAGERLEGPANSCRDATDRWQMLAGEPLPAERFPELELSPTFDESFPAGAFMLKRFGVRGPHGLSLEGAVSAGPAPAGFHDLRAALGELGNTPELGHTLKIGELEKRLNELAKQAVNGRLPMVVPNLFDSLWGAAEAAPAPLQAAFEPAKGHLLQLLKSTCKMVVFEPAKLTDYPSEWIVGPDGKRPSGNRIRKVLRPGVRTLSSSLVRPAIVETE
;
A
#
# COMPACT_ATOMS: atom_id res chain seq x y z
N MET A 1 45.05 -36.21 -0.71
CA MET A 1 43.84 -35.54 -0.21
C MET A 1 43.07 -36.57 0.58
N LEU A 2 42.74 -36.28 1.84
CA LEU A 2 42.02 -37.21 2.73
C LEU A 2 40.56 -37.32 2.26
N SER A 3 39.97 -38.51 2.33
CA SER A 3 38.54 -38.65 2.10
C SER A 3 37.76 -38.06 3.30
N PRO A 4 36.51 -37.60 3.12
CA PRO A 4 35.68 -37.08 4.21
C PRO A 4 35.56 -38.04 5.42
N GLY A 5 35.50 -39.35 5.18
CA GLY A 5 35.47 -40.37 6.25
C GLY A 5 36.80 -40.50 7.01
N ASP A 6 37.93 -40.24 6.36
CA ASP A 6 39.26 -40.23 7.00
C ASP A 6 39.50 -38.95 7.83
N LEU A 7 38.81 -37.86 7.50
CA LEU A 7 38.86 -36.59 8.23
C LEU A 7 38.13 -36.66 9.59
N ASP A 8 37.00 -37.36 9.63
CA ASP A 8 36.19 -37.55 10.84
C ASP A 8 36.94 -38.36 11.91
N ALA A 9 37.76 -39.33 11.52
CA ALA A 9 38.62 -40.06 12.47
C ALA A 9 39.95 -39.32 12.74
N GLY A 10 40.51 -38.67 11.72
CA GLY A 10 41.86 -38.10 11.74
C GLY A 10 42.03 -36.81 12.56
N LEU A 11 41.00 -35.96 12.68
CA LEU A 11 41.05 -34.72 13.47
C LEU A 11 40.34 -34.82 14.83
N LEU A 12 39.27 -35.62 14.89
CA LEU A 12 38.44 -35.80 16.08
C LEU A 12 39.17 -36.57 17.18
N ALA A 13 39.84 -37.67 16.82
CA ALA A 13 40.58 -38.51 17.76
C ALA A 13 41.79 -37.80 18.40
N PRO A 14 42.67 -37.07 17.66
CA PRO A 14 43.75 -36.34 18.30
C PRO A 14 43.26 -35.14 19.11
N ALA A 15 42.24 -34.41 18.66
CA ALA A 15 41.72 -33.27 19.43
C ALA A 15 41.10 -33.71 20.77
N ARG A 16 40.31 -34.80 20.77
CA ARG A 16 39.74 -35.41 21.99
C ARG A 16 40.83 -35.94 22.93
N LEU A 17 41.82 -36.64 22.39
CA LEU A 17 42.94 -37.19 23.16
C LEU A 17 43.80 -36.08 23.80
N LEU A 18 44.09 -35.02 23.05
CA LEU A 18 44.89 -33.90 23.53
C LEU A 18 44.14 -33.05 24.56
N ALA A 19 42.81 -32.91 24.42
CA ALA A 19 41.98 -32.30 25.45
C ALA A 19 42.00 -33.13 26.74
N ALA A 20 41.86 -34.46 26.65
CA ALA A 20 41.96 -35.36 27.80
C ALA A 20 43.32 -35.26 28.51
N ILE A 21 44.43 -35.25 27.76
CA ILE A 21 45.79 -35.10 28.30
C ILE A 21 45.98 -33.73 28.98
N ALA A 22 45.42 -32.65 28.41
CA ALA A 22 45.51 -31.31 28.97
C ALA A 22 44.73 -31.17 30.29
N SER A 23 43.60 -31.88 30.41
CA SER A 23 42.83 -31.97 31.65
C SER A 23 43.56 -32.81 32.71
N ASP A 24 44.19 -33.92 32.33
CA ASP A 24 44.87 -34.85 33.23
C ASP A 24 46.18 -34.29 33.82
N ARG A 25 46.99 -33.57 33.03
CA ARG A 25 48.22 -32.89 33.51
C ARG A 25 47.98 -31.83 34.58
N ARG A 26 46.73 -31.41 34.81
CA ARG A 26 46.35 -30.49 35.88
C ARG A 26 45.90 -31.21 37.16
N CYS A 27 45.63 -32.51 37.09
CA CYS A 27 45.25 -33.34 38.23
C CYS A 27 46.46 -33.88 39.01
N GLU A 28 47.68 -33.88 38.45
CA GLU A 28 48.90 -34.42 39.09
C GLU A 28 49.37 -33.68 40.36
N SER A 29 48.64 -32.67 40.87
CA SER A 29 49.00 -32.00 42.14
C SER A 29 48.16 -32.42 43.36
N ALA A 30 47.24 -33.37 43.22
CA ALA A 30 46.41 -33.83 44.34
C ALA A 30 46.62 -35.33 44.67
N VAL A 31 47.59 -35.54 45.57
CA VAL A 31 47.68 -36.63 46.55
C VAL A 31 48.06 -38.03 46.05
N ASP A 32 49.18 -38.52 46.59
CA ASP A 32 49.59 -39.92 46.66
C ASP A 32 48.45 -40.83 47.13
N GLY A 33 48.08 -41.79 46.28
CA GLY A 33 47.40 -43.01 46.72
C GLY A 33 46.00 -43.22 46.15
N ALA A 34 45.93 -43.72 44.92
CA ALA A 34 44.98 -44.75 44.53
C ALA A 34 45.43 -45.37 43.20
N ASP A 35 46.17 -46.47 43.31
CA ASP A 35 46.18 -47.54 42.31
C ASP A 35 44.72 -48.00 42.10
N ASP A 36 44.09 -47.52 41.03
CA ASP A 36 43.15 -48.29 40.24
C ASP A 36 42.99 -47.57 38.90
N ALA A 37 43.57 -48.17 37.87
CA ALA A 37 43.64 -47.64 36.52
C ALA A 37 42.26 -47.23 35.99
N HIS A 38 42.03 -45.93 35.82
CA HIS A 38 40.97 -45.43 34.95
C HIS A 38 41.34 -45.86 33.51
N PRO A 39 40.41 -46.47 32.75
CA PRO A 39 40.66 -47.03 31.43
C PRO A 39 40.75 -45.94 30.36
N LEU A 40 41.70 -45.01 30.50
CA LEU A 40 42.30 -44.33 29.35
C LEU A 40 43.11 -45.39 28.60
N SER A 41 42.37 -46.12 27.78
CA SER A 41 42.73 -47.40 27.19
C SER A 41 44.09 -47.38 26.48
N ARG A 42 44.70 -48.56 26.40
CA ARG A 42 45.80 -48.88 25.48
C ARG A 42 45.60 -48.35 24.04
N ASP A 43 44.36 -48.12 23.63
CA ASP A 43 44.02 -47.53 22.33
C ASP A 43 44.29 -46.01 22.28
N SER A 44 44.14 -45.28 23.38
CA SER A 44 44.55 -43.87 23.51
C SER A 44 46.08 -43.70 23.38
N LEU A 45 46.84 -44.66 23.91
CA LEU A 45 48.30 -44.72 23.80
C LEU A 45 48.77 -45.15 22.39
N ARG A 46 48.04 -46.07 21.73
CA ARG A 46 48.26 -46.43 20.32
C ARG A 46 47.88 -45.32 19.35
N LEU A 47 46.82 -44.56 19.65
CA LEU A 47 46.41 -43.36 18.92
C LEU A 47 47.45 -42.24 19.07
N ALA A 48 47.97 -41.99 20.28
CA ALA A 48 49.08 -41.06 20.50
C ALA A 48 50.32 -41.38 19.64
N LEU A 49 50.63 -42.66 19.45
CA LEU A 49 51.72 -43.13 18.57
C LEU A 49 51.43 -43.01 17.07
N ALA A 50 50.17 -42.83 16.65
CA ALA A 50 49.77 -42.63 15.26
C ALA A 50 49.81 -41.14 14.82
N PHE A 51 49.98 -40.20 15.75
CA PHE A 51 49.98 -38.75 15.50
C PHE A 51 51.39 -38.15 15.41
N GLU A 52 52.32 -38.80 14.70
CA GLU A 52 53.60 -38.17 14.34
C GLU A 52 53.33 -36.85 13.59
N GLY A 53 53.66 -35.71 14.21
CA GLY A 53 53.52 -34.37 13.61
C GLY A 53 52.47 -33.44 14.23
N PHE A 54 51.70 -33.88 15.23
CA PHE A 54 50.77 -33.02 15.99
C PHE A 54 51.37 -32.62 17.35
N SER A 55 51.20 -31.35 17.73
CA SER A 55 51.59 -30.83 19.05
C SER A 55 50.48 -29.94 19.61
N LEU A 56 50.23 -30.03 20.92
CA LEU A 56 49.28 -29.17 21.60
C LEU A 56 50.03 -28.07 22.34
N VAL A 57 49.65 -26.82 22.09
CA VAL A 57 50.13 -25.66 22.82
C VAL A 57 49.01 -25.18 23.74
N SER A 58 49.28 -25.07 25.03
CA SER A 58 48.36 -24.47 26.00
C SER A 58 48.87 -23.10 26.41
N ALA A 59 48.00 -22.09 26.41
CA ALA A 59 48.28 -20.75 26.92
C ALA A 59 47.23 -20.31 27.94
N PRO A 60 47.60 -19.50 28.96
CA PRO A 60 46.62 -18.86 29.84
C PRO A 60 45.61 -18.04 29.02
N ALA A 61 44.33 -18.13 29.35
CA ALA A 61 43.28 -17.44 28.60
C ALA A 61 42.38 -16.64 29.52
N GLN A 62 42.14 -15.37 29.16
CA GLN A 62 41.01 -14.62 29.69
C GLN A 62 39.76 -15.07 28.94
N ARG A 63 38.75 -15.54 29.68
CA ARG A 63 37.52 -16.08 29.11
C ARG A 63 36.72 -14.96 28.44
N CYS A 64 36.55 -15.04 27.11
CA CYS A 64 35.59 -14.23 26.38
C CYS A 64 34.30 -15.02 26.14
N ALA A 65 33.15 -14.35 26.14
CA ALA A 65 31.84 -15.00 25.94
C ALA A 65 31.69 -15.65 24.56
N ALA A 66 32.50 -15.26 23.57
CA ALA A 66 32.48 -15.79 22.22
C ALA A 66 33.43 -16.98 21.99
N ASP A 67 34.27 -17.33 22.97
CA ASP A 67 35.28 -18.38 22.78
C ASP A 67 34.65 -19.78 22.89
N ARG A 68 35.14 -20.72 22.06
CA ARG A 68 34.71 -22.12 22.13
C ARG A 68 35.07 -22.73 23.48
N MET A 69 34.09 -23.27 24.20
CA MET A 69 34.29 -24.03 25.43
C MET A 69 34.42 -25.52 25.16
N ILE A 70 35.46 -26.16 25.69
CA ILE A 70 35.68 -27.61 25.55
C ILE A 70 34.89 -28.35 26.66
N PRO A 71 33.91 -29.20 26.31
CA PRO A 71 33.18 -30.00 27.30
C PRO A 71 34.13 -30.99 28.01
N HIS A 72 34.10 -31.07 29.34
CA HIS A 72 34.87 -32.08 30.10
C HIS A 72 34.23 -32.38 31.47
N ALA A 73 34.46 -33.60 31.97
CA ALA A 73 33.88 -34.14 33.22
C ALA A 73 34.83 -34.07 34.43
N GLY A 74 36.13 -33.80 34.20
CA GLY A 74 37.18 -33.93 35.22
C GLY A 74 37.01 -32.95 36.39
N PRO A 75 37.62 -33.21 37.57
CA PRO A 75 37.59 -32.30 38.70
C PRO A 75 38.20 -30.94 38.34
N GLU A 76 37.75 -29.89 39.03
CA GLU A 76 38.15 -28.51 38.78
C GLU A 76 39.68 -28.40 38.72
N PRO A 77 40.29 -28.11 37.55
CA PRO A 77 41.71 -27.82 37.53
C PRO A 77 41.92 -26.60 38.42
N SER A 78 42.81 -26.70 39.40
CA SER A 78 43.06 -25.67 40.42
C SER A 78 43.74 -24.40 39.86
N GLY A 79 43.47 -24.02 38.61
CA GLY A 79 44.15 -22.97 37.90
C GLY A 79 43.36 -22.44 36.71
N GLU A 80 43.68 -21.19 36.37
CA GLU A 80 43.10 -20.34 35.33
C GLU A 80 42.72 -21.08 34.03
N SER A 81 41.60 -20.66 33.42
CA SER A 81 41.17 -21.15 32.11
C SER A 81 42.30 -21.09 31.09
N SER A 82 42.39 -22.08 30.20
CA SER A 82 43.47 -22.13 29.22
C SER A 82 42.98 -22.43 27.83
N ARG A 83 43.57 -21.71 26.88
CA ARG A 83 43.34 -21.87 25.45
C ARG A 83 44.27 -22.94 24.92
N LEU A 84 43.70 -23.84 24.14
CA LEU A 84 44.37 -24.96 23.52
C LEU A 84 44.48 -24.70 22.02
N THR A 85 45.69 -24.81 21.49
CA THR A 85 45.96 -24.70 20.05
C THR A 85 46.62 -25.99 19.58
N LEU A 86 46.03 -26.60 18.55
CA LEU A 86 46.57 -27.77 17.89
C LEU A 86 47.48 -27.32 16.75
N ARG A 87 48.75 -27.70 16.81
CA ARG A 87 49.75 -27.42 15.77
C ARG A 87 50.07 -28.70 15.03
N VAL A 88 49.88 -28.71 13.72
CA VAL A 88 50.18 -29.83 12.82
C VAL A 88 51.31 -29.44 11.87
N ALA A 89 52.37 -30.23 11.80
CA ALA A 89 53.38 -30.10 10.76
C ALA A 89 53.08 -31.08 9.63
N LEU A 90 52.41 -30.60 8.56
CA LEU A 90 52.07 -31.45 7.42
C LEU A 90 53.24 -31.50 6.43
N PRO A 91 53.81 -32.69 6.14
CA PRO A 91 54.84 -32.82 5.12
C PRO A 91 54.23 -32.60 3.73
N ILE A 92 54.76 -31.64 2.97
CA ILE A 92 54.41 -31.45 1.56
C ILE A 92 55.42 -32.22 0.71
N PRO A 93 54.99 -33.14 -0.19
CA PRO A 93 55.91 -33.82 -1.10
C PRO A 93 56.72 -32.81 -1.93
N GLY A 94 58.03 -32.74 -1.69
CA GLY A 94 58.93 -31.82 -2.40
C GLY A 94 58.94 -30.36 -1.89
N GLY A 95 58.27 -30.05 -0.79
CA GLY A 95 58.21 -28.71 -0.19
C GLY A 95 58.58 -28.69 1.30
N ALA A 96 58.77 -27.48 1.85
CA ALA A 96 58.90 -27.32 3.30
C ALA A 96 57.58 -27.71 3.99
N PRO A 97 57.62 -28.38 5.16
CA PRO A 97 56.41 -28.72 5.89
C PRO A 97 55.64 -27.44 6.26
N VAL A 98 54.32 -27.47 6.07
CA VAL A 98 53.45 -26.36 6.47
C VAL A 98 52.97 -26.63 7.88
N ALA A 99 53.31 -25.71 8.78
CA ALA A 99 52.75 -25.68 10.12
C ALA A 99 51.34 -25.10 10.05
N TRP A 100 50.37 -25.86 10.57
CA TRP A 100 48.98 -25.48 10.62
C TRP A 100 48.54 -25.43 12.08
N ASP A 101 48.28 -24.21 12.56
CA ASP A 101 47.81 -23.96 13.91
C ASP A 101 46.28 -23.79 13.88
N VAL A 102 45.58 -24.59 14.67
CA VAL A 102 44.12 -24.59 14.79
C VAL A 102 43.74 -24.31 16.23
N ASP A 103 42.94 -23.27 16.45
CA ASP A 103 42.40 -23.01 17.77
C ASP A 103 41.38 -24.10 18.14
N VAL A 104 41.68 -24.83 19.20
CA VAL A 104 40.77 -25.84 19.75
C VAL A 104 39.77 -25.14 20.67
N GLY A 105 40.14 -24.09 21.38
CA GLY A 105 39.27 -23.39 22.32
C GLY A 105 39.74 -23.50 23.77
N ILE A 106 38.84 -23.26 24.71
CA ILE A 106 39.16 -23.06 26.12
C ILE A 106 38.68 -24.24 26.96
N VAL A 107 39.58 -24.77 27.80
CA VAL A 107 39.22 -25.65 28.91
C VAL A 107 38.83 -24.78 30.10
N GLY A 108 37.53 -24.80 30.44
CA GLY A 108 36.94 -24.02 31.53
C GLY A 108 36.70 -24.85 32.80
N ASN A 109 35.61 -24.54 33.50
CA ASN A 109 35.16 -25.33 34.65
C ASN A 109 34.52 -26.65 34.18
N PRO A 110 34.49 -27.69 35.05
CA PRO A 110 33.84 -28.95 34.74
C PRO A 110 32.37 -28.76 34.36
N ALA A 111 31.88 -29.59 33.45
CA ALA A 111 30.49 -29.54 33.02
C ALA A 111 29.55 -29.82 34.19
N ALA A 112 28.54 -28.98 34.37
CA ALA A 112 27.55 -29.17 35.41
C ALA A 112 26.48 -30.22 35.05
N CYS A 113 26.35 -30.64 33.78
CA CYS A 113 25.32 -31.57 33.33
C CYS A 113 25.64 -33.05 33.65
N SER A 114 24.68 -33.96 33.42
CA SER A 114 24.93 -35.40 33.58
C SER A 114 25.99 -35.92 32.59
N ASP A 115 26.70 -36.99 32.96
CA ASP A 115 27.68 -37.65 32.07
C ASP A 115 27.10 -38.02 30.71
N ARG A 116 25.81 -38.41 30.69
CA ARG A 116 25.10 -38.76 29.46
C ARG A 116 24.89 -37.53 28.57
N ALA A 117 24.47 -36.40 29.13
CA ALA A 117 24.34 -35.15 28.37
C ALA A 117 25.69 -34.61 27.92
N LEU A 118 26.69 -34.68 28.79
CA LEU A 118 28.05 -34.29 28.46
C LEU A 118 28.58 -35.09 27.25
N ALA A 119 28.50 -36.42 27.29
CA ALA A 119 28.97 -37.26 26.19
C ALA A 119 28.24 -36.98 24.86
N ALA A 120 26.93 -36.72 24.92
CA ALA A 120 26.16 -36.38 23.73
C ALA A 120 26.57 -35.00 23.17
N VAL A 121 26.64 -33.97 24.03
CA VAL A 121 27.06 -32.60 23.66
C VAL A 121 28.47 -32.62 23.10
N GLU A 122 29.38 -33.34 23.74
CA GLU A 122 30.75 -33.52 23.31
C GLU A 122 30.83 -34.11 21.90
N THR A 123 29.97 -35.09 21.59
CA THR A 123 29.95 -35.73 20.27
C THR A 123 29.64 -34.72 19.17
N VAL A 124 28.54 -33.97 19.31
CA VAL A 124 28.14 -32.91 18.35
C VAL A 124 29.19 -31.80 18.29
N ASP A 125 29.68 -31.34 19.44
CA ASP A 125 30.61 -30.21 19.52
C ASP A 125 31.92 -30.47 18.77
N TRP A 126 32.50 -31.65 18.99
CA TRP A 126 33.74 -32.01 18.31
C TRP A 126 33.54 -32.21 16.81
N ARG A 127 32.38 -32.72 16.37
CA ARG A 127 32.06 -32.88 14.95
C ARG A 127 31.88 -31.53 14.26
N ILE A 128 31.14 -30.60 14.88
CA ILE A 128 31.03 -29.22 14.39
C ILE A 128 32.42 -28.56 14.28
N TRP A 129 33.24 -28.69 15.32
CA TRP A 129 34.60 -28.12 15.32
C TRP A 129 35.48 -28.73 14.22
N ALA A 130 35.48 -30.06 14.08
CA ALA A 130 36.27 -30.77 13.08
C ALA A 130 35.84 -30.38 11.66
N LEU A 131 34.54 -30.31 11.40
CA LEU A 131 34.00 -29.83 10.12
C LEU A 131 34.48 -28.40 9.85
N ALA A 132 34.28 -27.47 10.80
CA ALA A 132 34.64 -26.07 10.64
C ALA A 132 36.12 -25.82 10.32
N HIS A 133 37.01 -26.68 10.83
CA HIS A 133 38.45 -26.54 10.65
C HIS A 133 39.05 -27.52 9.65
N ALA A 134 38.30 -28.44 9.06
CA ALA A 134 38.83 -29.41 8.11
C ALA A 134 39.48 -28.70 6.89
N PRO A 135 40.73 -29.06 6.51
CA PRO A 135 41.40 -28.51 5.34
C PRO A 135 40.89 -29.22 4.07
N LEU A 136 39.72 -28.78 3.60
CA LEU A 136 39.01 -29.36 2.47
C LEU A 136 39.38 -28.66 1.14
N ALA A 137 39.25 -29.40 0.04
CA ALA A 137 39.31 -28.82 -1.31
C ALA A 137 38.15 -27.83 -1.51
N GLU A 138 38.30 -26.83 -2.40
CA GLU A 138 37.36 -25.70 -2.55
C GLU A 138 35.88 -26.12 -2.71
N ARG A 139 35.60 -27.17 -3.49
CA ARG A 139 34.25 -27.73 -3.63
C ARG A 139 33.70 -28.28 -2.30
N ALA A 140 34.50 -29.07 -1.59
CA ALA A 140 34.15 -29.63 -0.29
C ALA A 140 34.05 -28.54 0.81
N SER A 141 34.77 -27.43 0.68
CA SER A 141 34.63 -26.26 1.57
C SER A 141 33.26 -25.59 1.43
N ARG A 142 32.73 -25.43 0.21
CA ARG A 142 31.38 -24.89 0.01
C ARG A 142 30.31 -25.83 0.60
N GLN A 143 30.45 -27.14 0.43
CA GLN A 143 29.53 -28.13 0.99
C GLN A 143 29.55 -28.13 2.53
N ARG A 144 30.74 -28.11 3.13
CA ARG A 144 30.93 -27.91 4.57
C ARG A 144 30.19 -26.66 5.07
N ASP A 145 30.37 -25.53 4.39
CA ASP A 145 29.76 -24.27 4.82
C ASP A 145 28.22 -24.33 4.79
N LEU A 146 27.65 -25.04 3.82
CA LEU A 146 26.21 -25.30 3.75
C LEU A 146 25.72 -26.22 4.87
N VAL A 147 26.44 -27.31 5.16
CA VAL A 147 26.12 -28.23 6.28
C VAL A 147 26.20 -27.49 7.61
N LEU A 148 27.25 -26.70 7.84
CA LEU A 148 27.43 -25.92 9.06
C LEU A 148 26.41 -24.77 9.20
N ALA A 149 25.97 -24.19 8.10
CA ALA A 149 24.87 -23.23 8.09
C ALA A 149 23.53 -23.91 8.43
N ALA A 150 23.23 -25.05 7.82
CA ALA A 150 22.01 -25.82 8.07
C ALA A 150 21.93 -26.32 9.53
N ALA A 151 23.06 -26.72 10.11
CA ALA A 151 23.17 -27.11 11.52
C ALA A 151 23.20 -25.91 12.50
N ASN A 152 23.13 -24.66 11.99
CA ASN A 152 23.21 -23.44 12.79
C ASN A 152 24.40 -23.41 13.77
N HIS A 153 25.61 -23.74 13.29
CA HIS A 153 26.78 -23.87 14.15
C HIS A 153 27.12 -22.60 14.95
N GLN A 154 26.76 -21.41 14.45
CA GLN A 154 26.99 -20.14 15.15
C GLN A 154 26.14 -20.03 16.43
N GLY A 155 24.95 -20.63 16.44
CA GLY A 155 24.07 -20.68 17.62
C GLY A 155 24.44 -21.77 18.63
N TRP A 156 25.32 -22.71 18.28
CA TRP A 156 25.67 -23.86 19.12
C TRP A 156 26.41 -23.44 20.39
N GLU A 157 27.43 -22.59 20.26
CA GLU A 157 28.31 -22.23 21.38
C GLU A 157 27.56 -21.57 22.56
N PRO A 158 26.70 -20.55 22.35
CA PRO A 158 25.95 -19.95 23.45
C PRO A 158 25.03 -20.93 24.17
N VAL A 159 24.40 -21.86 23.44
CA VAL A 159 23.50 -22.87 24.00
C VAL A 159 24.28 -23.91 24.80
N LYS A 160 25.37 -24.42 24.23
CA LYS A 160 26.29 -25.34 24.90
C LYS A 160 26.82 -24.74 26.20
N GLN A 161 27.30 -23.50 26.19
CA GLN A 161 27.84 -22.88 27.40
C GLN A 161 26.82 -22.79 28.53
N ARG A 162 25.56 -22.45 28.25
CA ARG A 162 24.50 -22.42 29.26
C ARG A 162 24.26 -23.79 29.90
N VAL A 163 24.36 -24.85 29.11
CA VAL A 163 24.24 -26.24 29.59
C VAL A 163 25.44 -26.63 30.45
N LEU A 164 26.66 -26.31 30.02
CA LEU A 164 27.89 -26.70 30.70
C LEU A 164 28.14 -25.90 31.98
N SER A 165 27.82 -24.61 32.02
CA SER A 165 28.13 -23.73 33.16
C SER A 165 26.91 -23.34 34.01
N GLY A 166 25.73 -23.88 33.74
CA GLY A 166 24.50 -23.53 34.45
C GLY A 166 24.44 -24.02 35.90
N THR A 167 23.84 -23.24 36.78
CA THR A 167 23.45 -23.71 38.12
C THR A 167 22.36 -24.78 38.00
N THR A 168 22.09 -25.54 39.06
CA THR A 168 21.01 -26.55 39.06
C THR A 168 19.65 -25.96 38.67
N ILE A 169 19.38 -24.69 39.03
CA ILE A 169 18.14 -23.98 38.69
C ILE A 169 18.11 -23.61 37.21
N ASP A 170 19.22 -23.12 36.66
CA ASP A 170 19.31 -22.72 35.26
C ASP A 170 19.42 -23.91 34.30
N ARG A 171 19.83 -25.07 34.81
CA ARG A 171 20.06 -26.30 34.03
C ARG A 171 18.80 -26.76 33.31
N GLY A 172 17.64 -26.71 33.96
CA GLY A 172 16.37 -27.07 33.32
C GLY A 172 16.06 -26.19 32.11
N ALA A 173 16.30 -24.87 32.21
CA ALA A 173 16.13 -23.94 31.09
C ALA A 173 17.21 -24.15 30.01
N GLY A 174 18.46 -24.40 30.40
CA GLY A 174 19.55 -24.72 29.48
C GLY A 174 19.28 -25.98 28.66
N MET A 175 18.75 -27.04 29.29
CA MET A 175 18.39 -28.29 28.59
C MET A 175 17.23 -28.10 27.61
N VAL A 176 16.23 -27.28 27.96
CA VAL A 176 15.14 -26.91 27.04
C VAL A 176 15.70 -26.17 25.82
N GLN A 177 16.60 -25.21 26.03
CA GLN A 177 17.25 -24.49 24.93
C GLN A 177 18.13 -25.41 24.07
N LEU A 178 18.83 -26.36 24.69
CA LEU A 178 19.61 -27.38 23.98
C LEU A 178 18.72 -28.25 23.12
N PHE A 179 17.59 -28.72 23.66
CA PHE A 179 16.58 -29.45 22.90
C PHE A 179 16.07 -28.62 21.70
N ASP A 180 15.61 -27.40 21.93
CA ASP A 180 15.03 -26.55 20.88
C ASP A 180 16.06 -26.25 19.78
N HIS A 181 17.31 -25.93 20.16
CA HIS A 181 18.39 -25.67 19.21
C HIS A 181 18.75 -26.92 18.39
N THR A 182 19.02 -28.05 19.05
CA THR A 182 19.44 -29.29 18.37
C THR A 182 18.34 -29.86 17.50
N HIS A 183 17.07 -29.74 17.92
CA HIS A 183 15.94 -30.15 17.13
C HIS A 183 15.76 -29.30 15.87
N ARG A 184 15.87 -27.96 15.97
CA ARG A 184 15.84 -27.08 14.79
C ARG A 184 17.03 -27.33 13.86
N ALA A 185 18.25 -27.46 14.39
CA ALA A 185 19.45 -27.79 13.62
C ALA A 185 19.31 -29.12 12.88
N ARG A 186 18.75 -30.14 13.54
CA ARG A 186 18.46 -31.45 12.93
C ARG A 186 17.45 -31.33 11.78
N LEU A 187 16.38 -30.55 11.94
CA LEU A 187 15.40 -30.35 10.88
C LEU A 187 15.96 -29.59 9.69
N GLY A 188 16.73 -28.53 9.92
CA GLY A 188 17.42 -27.79 8.87
C GLY A 188 18.40 -28.68 8.09
N LEU A 189 19.18 -29.49 8.80
CA LEU A 189 20.10 -30.43 8.18
C LEU A 189 19.37 -31.56 7.43
N ALA A 190 18.29 -32.12 7.99
CA ALA A 190 17.50 -33.16 7.30
C ALA A 190 16.89 -32.65 6.00
N ALA A 191 16.32 -31.43 6.01
CA ALA A 191 15.77 -30.80 4.80
C ALA A 191 16.85 -30.60 3.74
N PHE A 192 18.01 -30.07 4.13
CA PHE A 192 19.16 -29.90 3.24
C PHE A 192 19.60 -31.23 2.61
N LEU A 193 19.77 -32.28 3.42
CA LEU A 193 20.20 -33.59 2.93
C LEU A 193 19.17 -34.25 2.02
N SER A 194 17.87 -34.08 2.32
CA SER A 194 16.80 -34.62 1.47
C SER A 194 16.72 -33.95 0.09
N ALA A 195 17.18 -32.70 -0.01
CA ALA A 195 17.22 -31.95 -1.26
C ALA A 195 18.53 -32.15 -2.04
N SER A 196 19.55 -32.79 -1.44
CA SER A 196 20.84 -33.03 -2.07
C SER A 196 20.91 -34.43 -2.68
N ASP A 197 21.23 -34.47 -3.98
CA ASP A 197 21.56 -35.72 -4.70
C ASP A 197 23.05 -36.11 -4.54
N ASP A 198 23.86 -35.31 -3.83
CA ASP A 198 25.30 -35.56 -3.68
C ASP A 198 25.58 -36.54 -2.53
N VAL A 199 26.16 -37.69 -2.85
CA VAL A 199 26.53 -38.74 -1.87
C VAL A 199 27.51 -38.20 -0.82
N GLU A 200 28.35 -37.22 -1.18
CA GLU A 200 29.28 -36.59 -0.24
C GLU A 200 28.55 -35.77 0.84
N ASP A 201 27.47 -35.06 0.46
CA ASP A 201 26.65 -34.29 1.41
C ASP A 201 25.95 -35.22 2.40
N GLN A 202 25.41 -36.33 1.91
CA GLN A 202 24.77 -37.37 2.72
C GLN A 202 25.74 -37.97 3.75
N HIS A 203 27.01 -38.16 3.39
CA HIS A 203 28.01 -38.70 4.30
C HIS A 203 28.44 -37.69 5.37
N LEU A 204 28.73 -36.44 4.98
CA LEU A 204 29.16 -35.38 5.90
C LEU A 204 28.05 -34.97 6.88
N GLY A 205 26.82 -34.84 6.40
CA GLY A 205 25.70 -34.39 7.22
C GLY A 205 24.99 -35.53 7.96
N GLY A 206 24.96 -36.75 7.41
CA GLY A 206 24.18 -37.85 7.99
C GLY A 206 24.62 -38.24 9.39
N SER A 207 25.93 -38.28 9.65
CA SER A 207 26.47 -38.61 10.97
C SER A 207 26.20 -37.51 12.01
N LEU A 208 26.31 -36.24 11.61
CA LEU A 208 25.94 -35.08 12.45
C LEU A 208 24.42 -35.05 12.73
N LEU A 209 23.60 -35.46 11.76
CA LEU A 209 22.14 -35.55 11.91
C LEU A 209 21.76 -36.54 13.03
N ASP A 210 22.40 -37.70 13.05
CA ASP A 210 22.19 -38.73 14.08
C ASP A 210 22.64 -38.22 15.48
N ASP A 211 23.80 -37.56 15.55
CA ASP A 211 24.30 -37.00 16.80
C ASP A 211 23.37 -35.91 17.36
N LEU A 212 22.88 -35.01 16.50
CA LEU A 212 21.89 -33.99 16.88
C LEU A 212 20.60 -34.65 17.38
N GLY A 213 20.18 -35.76 16.76
CA GLY A 213 19.07 -36.59 17.23
C GLY A 213 19.31 -37.17 18.62
N ALA A 214 20.51 -37.67 18.90
CA ALA A 214 20.89 -38.21 20.20
C ALA A 214 20.92 -37.12 21.29
N VAL A 215 21.55 -35.97 21.02
CA VAL A 215 21.59 -34.84 21.97
C VAL A 215 20.18 -34.36 22.29
N ARG A 216 19.30 -34.24 21.29
CA ARG A 216 17.91 -33.84 21.48
C ARG A 216 17.19 -34.74 22.50
N LEU A 217 17.31 -36.06 22.34
CA LEU A 217 16.65 -37.03 23.23
C LEU A 217 17.21 -36.98 24.66
N VAL A 218 18.53 -36.80 24.79
CA VAL A 218 19.17 -36.68 26.10
C VAL A 218 18.78 -35.38 26.80
N ALA A 219 18.81 -34.26 26.08
CA ALA A 219 18.41 -32.95 26.60
C ALA A 219 16.97 -32.96 27.11
N LEU A 220 16.05 -33.59 26.35
CA LEU A 220 14.65 -33.73 26.75
C LEU A 220 14.48 -34.58 28.01
N ALA A 221 15.13 -35.75 28.06
CA ALA A 221 15.07 -36.65 29.21
C ALA A 221 15.65 -36.00 30.48
N GLU A 222 16.77 -35.28 30.34
CA GLU A 222 17.38 -34.58 31.46
C GLU A 222 16.54 -33.38 31.93
N ALA A 223 15.98 -32.59 31.00
CA ALA A 223 15.03 -31.53 31.32
C ALA A 223 13.84 -32.07 32.13
N ALA A 224 13.24 -33.19 31.69
CA ALA A 224 12.14 -33.85 32.38
C ALA A 224 12.53 -34.34 33.78
N SER A 225 13.75 -34.83 33.95
CA SER A 225 14.26 -35.33 35.24
C SER A 225 14.51 -34.21 36.25
N ILE A 226 14.93 -33.03 35.78
CA ILE A 226 15.18 -31.85 36.61
C ILE A 226 13.86 -31.21 37.02
N ASP A 227 12.98 -30.98 36.04
CA ASP A 227 11.67 -30.36 36.22
C ASP A 227 10.72 -30.90 35.15
N PRO A 228 9.74 -31.75 35.50
CA PRO A 228 8.76 -32.25 34.53
C PRO A 228 8.01 -31.14 33.79
N ARG A 229 7.88 -29.94 34.38
CA ARG A 229 7.28 -28.78 33.73
C ARG A 229 8.24 -28.06 32.77
N ALA A 230 9.53 -28.43 32.73
CA ALA A 230 10.47 -27.90 31.75
C ALA A 230 10.05 -28.24 30.31
N LEU A 231 9.46 -29.42 30.10
CA LEU A 231 8.96 -29.85 28.79
C LEU A 231 7.87 -28.92 28.25
N GLU A 232 7.18 -28.24 29.15
CA GLU A 232 6.14 -27.25 28.82
C GLU A 232 6.72 -25.93 28.33
N ARG A 233 8.02 -25.70 28.55
CA ARG A 233 8.76 -24.52 28.12
C ARG A 233 9.48 -24.74 26.78
N CYS A 234 9.52 -25.97 26.27
CA CYS A 234 9.97 -26.25 24.91
C CYS A 234 9.12 -25.50 23.88
N SER A 235 9.68 -25.28 22.70
CA SER A 235 9.00 -24.54 21.62
C SER A 235 8.79 -25.43 20.39
N PRO A 236 7.63 -26.09 20.23
CA PRO A 236 6.46 -26.08 21.13
C PRO A 236 6.57 -26.99 22.38
N PRO A 237 5.59 -26.96 23.30
CA PRO A 237 5.55 -27.87 24.45
C PRO A 237 5.65 -29.34 24.06
N ARG A 238 6.39 -30.12 24.85
CA ARG A 238 6.65 -31.55 24.60
C ARG A 238 6.08 -32.46 25.69
N GLN A 239 5.83 -33.70 25.31
CA GLN A 239 5.66 -34.83 26.22
C GLN A 239 7.02 -35.49 26.50
N ALA A 240 7.07 -36.40 27.47
CA ALA A 240 8.31 -37.09 27.85
C ALA A 240 8.92 -37.95 26.74
N ASP A 241 8.10 -38.37 25.76
CA ASP A 241 8.52 -39.13 24.58
C ASP A 241 9.02 -38.23 23.42
N GLY A 242 8.98 -36.91 23.59
CA GLY A 242 9.39 -35.93 22.57
C GLY A 242 8.30 -35.55 21.57
N THR A 243 7.10 -36.10 21.69
CA THR A 243 5.96 -35.68 20.87
C THR A 243 5.44 -34.30 21.32
N VAL A 244 4.85 -33.55 20.39
CA VAL A 244 4.27 -32.23 20.67
C VAL A 244 3.03 -32.39 21.55
N HIS A 245 3.01 -31.68 22.69
CA HIS A 245 1.82 -31.61 23.53
C HIS A 245 0.84 -30.57 22.99
N VAL A 246 0.15 -30.89 21.89
CA VAL A 246 -0.72 -29.99 21.13
C VAL A 246 -1.77 -29.29 22.01
N GLY A 247 -2.51 -30.03 22.84
CA GLY A 247 -3.53 -29.42 23.73
C GLY A 247 -2.96 -28.44 24.77
N LYS A 248 -1.67 -28.53 25.11
CA LYS A 248 -1.02 -27.56 25.98
C LYS A 248 -0.52 -26.36 25.19
N TRP A 249 0.11 -26.63 24.05
CA TRP A 249 0.56 -25.60 23.14
C TRP A 249 -0.57 -24.66 22.74
N LEU A 250 -1.74 -25.20 22.40
CA LEU A 250 -2.93 -24.42 22.08
C LEU A 250 -3.34 -23.48 23.21
N ARG A 251 -3.36 -23.95 24.46
CA ARG A 251 -3.67 -23.10 25.62
C ARG A 251 -2.62 -22.01 25.86
N GLN A 252 -1.35 -22.30 25.62
CA GLN A 252 -0.27 -21.32 25.75
C GLN A 252 -0.30 -20.29 24.63
N ARG A 253 -0.57 -20.69 23.39
CA ARG A 253 -0.63 -19.79 22.23
C ARG A 253 -1.69 -18.70 22.42
N LEU A 254 -2.81 -19.04 23.06
CA LEU A 254 -3.87 -18.09 23.44
C LEU A 254 -3.43 -17.08 24.51
N ALA A 255 -2.42 -17.40 25.31
CA ALA A 255 -1.95 -16.56 26.42
C ALA A 255 -0.74 -15.68 26.05
N ILE A 256 -0.02 -16.00 24.96
CA ILE A 256 1.23 -15.30 24.59
C ILE A 256 0.92 -14.11 23.67
N GLU A 257 1.30 -12.91 24.10
CA GLU A 257 1.05 -11.68 23.34
C GLU A 257 1.97 -11.53 22.11
N ASN A 258 3.20 -12.08 22.14
CA ASN A 258 4.22 -11.94 21.09
C ASN A 258 4.60 -13.27 20.40
N HIS A 259 4.51 -13.35 19.07
CA HIS A 259 4.78 -14.58 18.28
C HIS A 259 5.89 -14.45 17.22
N GLY A 260 6.79 -13.46 17.31
CA GLY A 260 7.80 -13.22 16.26
C GLY A 260 8.60 -14.46 15.84
N ASP A 261 8.94 -15.32 16.81
CA ASP A 261 9.72 -16.55 16.60
C ASP A 261 8.93 -17.84 16.95
N GLU A 262 7.60 -17.75 17.08
CA GLU A 262 6.80 -18.90 17.50
C GLU A 262 6.70 -19.95 16.38
N PRO A 263 6.79 -21.24 16.72
CA PRO A 263 6.44 -22.33 15.81
C PRO A 263 5.07 -22.12 15.16
N VAL A 264 4.98 -22.47 13.88
CA VAL A 264 3.75 -22.43 13.09
C VAL A 264 2.98 -23.72 13.32
N LEU A 265 1.70 -23.60 13.68
CA LEU A 265 0.78 -24.72 13.78
C LEU A 265 -0.06 -24.78 12.51
N THR A 266 -0.02 -25.91 11.81
CA THR A 266 -0.81 -26.15 10.61
C THR A 266 -1.75 -27.33 10.83
N TRP A 267 -3.01 -27.17 10.46
CA TRP A 267 -4.07 -28.15 10.55
C TRP A 267 -4.35 -28.77 9.19
N VAL A 268 -4.53 -30.09 9.14
CA VAL A 268 -4.85 -30.82 7.90
C VAL A 268 -6.00 -31.80 8.13
N SER A 269 -6.83 -32.00 7.10
CA SER A 269 -7.88 -33.02 7.12
C SER A 269 -7.26 -34.40 6.90
N VAL A 270 -7.16 -35.20 7.96
CA VAL A 270 -6.70 -36.59 7.88
C VAL A 270 -7.52 -37.46 8.83
N GLY A 271 -7.56 -38.77 8.57
CA GLY A 271 -8.38 -39.71 9.34
C GLY A 271 -7.94 -39.97 10.79
N SER A 272 -6.87 -39.34 11.27
CA SER A 272 -6.43 -39.46 12.67
C SER A 272 -7.21 -38.53 13.59
N ALA A 273 -7.20 -38.81 14.90
CA ALA A 273 -7.93 -38.01 15.88
C ALA A 273 -7.48 -36.54 15.91
N PHE A 274 -8.40 -35.63 16.24
CA PHE A 274 -8.14 -34.20 16.33
C PHE A 274 -6.98 -33.89 17.27
N GLY A 275 -6.06 -33.02 16.83
CA GLY A 275 -4.90 -32.59 17.60
C GLY A 275 -3.75 -33.60 17.64
N MET A 276 -3.84 -34.72 16.91
CA MET A 276 -2.71 -35.64 16.75
C MET A 276 -1.70 -35.09 15.74
N PRO A 277 -0.39 -35.12 16.02
CA PRO A 277 0.62 -34.73 15.04
C PRO A 277 0.54 -35.62 13.80
N VAL A 278 0.76 -35.02 12.63
CA VAL A 278 0.68 -35.66 11.31
C VAL A 278 2.02 -35.50 10.61
N GLY A 279 2.73 -36.61 10.45
CA GLY A 279 4.06 -36.61 9.86
C GLY A 279 5.13 -36.02 10.77
N ASP A 280 6.32 -35.85 10.21
CA ASP A 280 7.45 -35.24 10.89
C ASP A 280 7.35 -33.71 10.89
N GLU A 281 7.85 -33.10 11.96
CA GLU A 281 8.00 -31.65 12.06
C GLU A 281 8.97 -31.12 10.99
N GLN A 282 8.77 -29.90 10.51
CA GLN A 282 9.57 -29.30 9.43
C GLN A 282 9.95 -27.85 9.74
N LEU A 283 10.86 -27.25 8.98
CA LEU A 283 11.10 -25.80 9.00
C LEU A 283 10.46 -25.16 7.77
N ASP A 284 9.84 -23.99 7.93
CA ASP A 284 9.40 -23.17 6.80
C ASP A 284 10.59 -22.43 6.15
N GLU A 285 10.31 -21.66 5.10
CA GLU A 285 11.31 -20.86 4.37
C GLU A 285 11.99 -19.80 5.26
N GLN A 286 11.37 -19.42 6.37
CA GLN A 286 11.91 -18.48 7.34
C GLN A 286 12.66 -19.18 8.49
N GLY A 287 12.80 -20.51 8.46
CA GLY A 287 13.45 -21.30 9.50
C GLY A 287 12.60 -21.46 10.77
N ARG A 288 11.29 -21.20 10.71
CA ARG A 288 10.36 -21.43 11.82
C ARG A 288 9.88 -22.87 11.79
N LEU A 289 9.73 -23.43 12.99
CA LEU A 289 9.26 -24.80 13.16
C LEU A 289 7.78 -24.91 12.79
N VAL A 290 7.46 -25.69 11.77
CA VAL A 290 6.09 -26.03 11.36
C VAL A 290 5.72 -27.38 11.95
N VAL A 291 4.61 -27.42 12.67
CA VAL A 291 4.02 -28.65 13.20
C VAL A 291 2.66 -28.85 12.56
N THR A 292 2.52 -29.94 11.83
CA THR A 292 1.26 -30.33 11.20
C THR A 292 0.46 -31.22 12.14
N VAL A 293 -0.80 -30.90 12.38
CA VAL A 293 -1.72 -31.62 13.25
C VAL A 293 -3.01 -31.97 12.53
N SER A 294 -3.62 -33.08 12.94
CA SER A 294 -4.89 -33.52 12.38
C SER A 294 -6.02 -32.65 12.89
N ALA A 295 -6.84 -32.17 11.96
CA ALA A 295 -8.14 -31.59 12.28
C ALA A 295 -9.24 -32.66 12.34
N GLY A 296 -8.93 -33.94 12.07
CA GLY A 296 -9.92 -34.99 11.89
C GLY A 296 -10.76 -34.80 10.62
N PRO A 297 -11.94 -35.45 10.54
CA PRO A 297 -12.85 -35.35 9.40
C PRO A 297 -13.71 -34.08 9.51
N VAL A 298 -13.09 -32.92 9.38
CA VAL A 298 -13.75 -31.60 9.44
C VAL A 298 -13.86 -30.98 8.06
N GLU A 299 -14.79 -30.04 7.91
CA GLU A 299 -14.98 -29.30 6.66
C GLU A 299 -13.80 -28.36 6.37
N GLU A 300 -13.61 -28.02 5.10
CA GLU A 300 -12.46 -27.24 4.62
C GLU A 300 -12.40 -25.84 5.22
N ALA A 301 -13.55 -25.20 5.43
CA ALA A 301 -13.59 -23.85 5.96
C ALA A 301 -13.25 -23.77 7.47
N GLU A 302 -13.53 -24.81 8.25
CA GLU A 302 -13.04 -24.96 9.63
C GLU A 302 -11.50 -25.04 9.63
N ILE A 303 -10.92 -25.83 8.73
CA ILE A 303 -9.46 -25.93 8.56
C ILE A 303 -8.89 -24.57 8.14
N ALA A 304 -9.55 -23.87 7.23
CA ALA A 304 -9.14 -22.55 6.79
C ALA A 304 -9.14 -21.54 7.96
N CYS A 305 -10.17 -21.56 8.82
CA CYS A 305 -10.21 -20.75 10.04
C CYS A 305 -9.12 -21.11 11.05
N LEU A 306 -8.79 -22.40 11.20
CA LEU A 306 -7.73 -22.87 12.09
C LEU A 306 -6.33 -22.50 11.60
N ASN A 307 -6.12 -22.51 10.29
CA ASN A 307 -4.84 -22.17 9.64
C ASN A 307 -4.67 -20.68 9.38
N ALA A 308 -5.75 -19.89 9.48
CA ALA A 308 -5.68 -18.45 9.34
C ALA A 308 -4.66 -17.88 10.32
N PRO A 309 -3.61 -17.19 9.83
CA PRO A 309 -2.56 -16.65 10.69
C PRO A 309 -3.14 -15.61 11.65
N LEU A 310 -2.64 -15.58 12.88
CA LEU A 310 -3.01 -14.52 13.82
C LEU A 310 -2.34 -13.22 13.38
N PRO A 311 -3.08 -12.09 13.30
CA PRO A 311 -2.48 -10.79 13.06
C PRO A 311 -1.37 -10.52 14.10
N ALA A 312 -0.25 -9.95 13.66
CA ALA A 312 0.85 -9.56 14.55
C ALA A 312 0.34 -8.62 15.67
N ALA A 313 0.95 -8.63 16.84
CA ALA A 313 0.67 -7.61 17.85
C ALA A 313 1.01 -6.24 17.25
N SER A 314 0.06 -5.29 17.29
CA SER A 314 0.33 -3.94 16.82
C SER A 314 1.03 -3.14 17.91
N ASP A 315 2.09 -2.43 17.55
CA ASP A 315 2.72 -1.39 18.39
C ASP A 315 1.82 -0.14 18.52
N ALA A 316 0.76 -0.04 17.70
CA ALA A 316 -0.06 1.16 17.63
C ALA A 316 -0.87 1.37 18.92
N VAL A 317 -0.49 2.42 19.63
CA VAL A 317 -1.05 3.05 20.84
C VAL A 317 -2.51 3.53 20.70
N GLY A 318 -3.24 3.08 19.67
CA GLY A 318 -4.60 3.51 19.35
C GLY A 318 -5.71 2.77 20.09
N ASN A 319 -5.49 2.27 21.31
CA ASN A 319 -6.59 1.76 22.11
C ASN A 319 -7.25 2.95 22.80
N GLY A 320 -8.38 3.41 22.24
CA GLY A 320 -9.39 4.07 23.05
C GLY A 320 -9.65 3.23 24.31
N PRO A 321 -9.94 3.84 25.46
CA PRO A 321 -10.06 3.13 26.73
C PRO A 321 -11.21 2.11 26.66
N GLY A 322 -10.87 0.82 26.48
CA GLY A 322 -11.81 -0.31 26.62
C GLY A 322 -11.89 -1.32 25.46
N GLY A 323 -11.26 -1.10 24.31
CA GLY A 323 -11.31 -2.06 23.19
C GLY A 323 -10.35 -3.26 23.37
N ARG A 324 -10.83 -4.50 23.13
CA ARG A 324 -9.95 -5.66 22.98
C ARG A 324 -9.20 -5.58 21.64
N ARG A 325 -7.93 -6.01 21.62
CA ARG A 325 -7.11 -6.07 20.40
C ARG A 325 -7.67 -7.12 19.43
N LEU A 326 -7.62 -6.86 18.13
CA LEU A 326 -8.08 -7.80 17.09
C LEU A 326 -7.53 -9.22 17.27
N ARG A 327 -6.23 -9.30 17.47
CA ARG A 327 -5.50 -10.54 17.70
C ARG A 327 -6.10 -11.37 18.84
N THR A 328 -6.48 -10.73 19.96
CA THR A 328 -7.10 -11.41 21.11
C THR A 328 -8.47 -11.97 20.73
N VAL A 329 -9.28 -11.20 20.01
CA VAL A 329 -10.63 -11.63 19.59
C VAL A 329 -10.54 -12.84 18.66
N ILE A 330 -9.65 -12.80 17.67
CA ILE A 330 -9.41 -13.90 16.74
C ILE A 330 -8.85 -15.13 17.45
N ALA A 331 -7.85 -14.94 18.33
CA ALA A 331 -7.25 -16.05 19.07
C ALA A 331 -8.30 -16.77 19.94
N GLU A 332 -9.12 -16.02 20.68
CA GLU A 332 -10.21 -16.60 21.47
C GLU A 332 -11.23 -17.36 20.60
N PHE A 333 -11.55 -16.85 19.41
CA PHE A 333 -12.41 -17.54 18.47
C PHE A 333 -11.80 -18.86 17.97
N GLN A 334 -10.54 -18.85 17.52
CA GLN A 334 -9.82 -20.07 17.15
C GLN A 334 -9.76 -21.06 18.33
N GLY A 335 -9.51 -20.57 19.54
CA GLY A 335 -9.49 -21.38 20.76
C GLY A 335 -10.81 -22.10 21.02
N ARG A 336 -11.94 -21.40 20.90
CA ARG A 336 -13.27 -22.02 21.05
C ARG A 336 -13.59 -23.00 19.92
N LEU A 337 -13.22 -22.65 18.68
CA LEU A 337 -13.40 -23.55 17.54
C LEU A 337 -12.66 -24.87 17.76
N ILE A 338 -11.41 -24.80 18.23
CA ILE A 338 -10.61 -25.96 18.62
C ILE A 338 -11.29 -26.77 19.73
N GLU A 339 -11.78 -26.12 20.79
CA GLU A 339 -12.48 -26.80 21.88
C GLU A 339 -13.74 -27.53 21.38
N THR A 340 -14.51 -26.91 20.50
CA THR A 340 -15.74 -27.47 19.94
C THR A 340 -15.45 -28.63 18.97
N LEU A 341 -14.40 -28.51 18.16
CA LEU A 341 -13.92 -29.59 17.28
C LEU A 341 -13.34 -30.77 18.05
N SER A 342 -12.63 -30.52 19.16
CA SER A 342 -12.10 -31.59 20.01
C SER A 342 -13.19 -32.47 20.63
N LYS A 343 -14.41 -31.93 20.78
CA LYS A 343 -15.60 -32.64 21.25
C LYS A 343 -16.34 -33.38 20.12
N SER A 344 -15.77 -33.42 18.91
CA SER A 344 -16.35 -34.05 17.72
C SER A 344 -17.75 -33.52 17.36
N THR A 345 -17.94 -32.21 17.52
CA THR A 345 -19.24 -31.56 17.23
C THR A 345 -19.38 -31.38 15.72
N PRO A 346 -20.46 -31.85 15.08
CA PRO A 346 -20.75 -31.51 13.69
C PRO A 346 -21.01 -30.01 13.55
N ASN A 347 -20.54 -29.41 12.45
CA ASN A 347 -20.69 -27.99 12.12
C ASN A 347 -20.19 -27.05 13.24
N ALA A 348 -18.97 -27.27 13.72
CA ALA A 348 -18.40 -26.49 14.82
C ALA A 348 -18.36 -24.98 14.53
N LEU A 349 -18.20 -24.58 13.26
CA LEU A 349 -18.24 -23.17 12.90
C LEU A 349 -19.62 -22.55 13.16
N ASP A 350 -20.71 -23.24 12.82
CA ASP A 350 -22.09 -22.77 13.05
C ASP A 350 -22.38 -22.50 14.53
N VAL A 351 -21.70 -23.22 15.43
CA VAL A 351 -21.84 -23.06 16.89
C VAL A 351 -21.12 -21.80 17.40
N GLU A 352 -19.88 -21.57 16.95
CA GLU A 352 -19.04 -20.48 17.48
C GLU A 352 -19.25 -19.14 16.76
N LEU A 353 -19.66 -19.19 15.50
CA LEU A 353 -19.79 -18.02 14.64
C LEU A 353 -20.78 -16.96 15.13
N PRO A 354 -21.96 -17.30 15.68
CA PRO A 354 -22.85 -16.30 16.27
C PRO A 354 -22.19 -15.49 17.40
N ALA A 355 -21.34 -16.13 18.20
CA ALA A 355 -20.63 -15.44 19.29
C ALA A 355 -19.58 -14.46 18.75
N LEU A 356 -18.82 -14.84 17.71
CA LEU A 356 -17.88 -13.94 17.05
C LEU A 356 -18.61 -12.74 16.43
N ARG A 357 -19.70 -12.98 15.69
CA ARG A 357 -20.54 -11.93 15.08
C ARG A 357 -21.07 -10.98 16.14
N SER A 358 -21.66 -11.52 17.22
CA SER A 358 -22.18 -10.70 18.31
C SER A 358 -21.10 -9.85 18.98
N ARG A 359 -19.86 -10.33 19.07
CA ARG A 359 -18.75 -9.58 19.68
C ARG A 359 -18.22 -8.48 18.76
N LEU A 360 -18.02 -8.77 17.48
CA LEU A 360 -17.56 -7.79 16.48
C LEU A 360 -18.65 -6.76 16.13
N ALA A 361 -19.94 -7.11 16.27
CA ALA A 361 -21.05 -6.14 16.29
C ALA A 361 -21.12 -5.39 17.64
N GLY A 362 -20.66 -6.06 18.70
CA GLY A 362 -20.71 -5.67 20.09
C GLY A 362 -19.41 -5.05 20.59
N ALA A 363 -19.04 -5.36 21.84
CA ALA A 363 -17.96 -4.68 22.55
C ALA A 363 -16.62 -4.60 21.78
N ASP A 364 -16.40 -5.51 20.83
CA ASP A 364 -15.18 -5.64 20.06
C ASP A 364 -15.27 -5.06 18.63
N ALA A 365 -16.23 -4.17 18.34
CA ALA A 365 -16.29 -3.45 17.06
C ALA A 365 -14.97 -2.74 16.67
N PRO A 366 -14.20 -2.11 17.60
CA PRO A 366 -12.89 -1.55 17.27
C PRO A 366 -11.89 -2.57 16.71
N ALA A 367 -11.94 -3.83 17.17
CA ALA A 367 -11.11 -4.90 16.60
C ALA A 367 -11.48 -5.19 15.15
N PHE A 368 -12.78 -5.17 14.81
CA PHE A 368 -13.21 -5.34 13.42
C PHE A 368 -12.73 -4.20 12.52
N HIS A 369 -12.77 -2.96 13.01
CA HIS A 369 -12.17 -1.82 12.31
C HIS A 369 -10.65 -1.99 12.13
N GLU A 370 -9.93 -2.44 13.17
CA GLU A 370 -8.49 -2.75 13.10
C GLU A 370 -8.19 -3.78 12.00
N LEU A 371 -9.02 -4.83 11.87
CA LEU A 371 -8.85 -5.87 10.84
C LEU A 371 -8.86 -5.27 9.44
N ILE A 372 -9.85 -4.42 9.17
CA ILE A 372 -10.02 -3.78 7.87
C ILE A 372 -8.86 -2.82 7.56
N GLU A 373 -8.45 -2.00 8.54
CA GLU A 373 -7.34 -1.06 8.35
C GLU A 373 -6.00 -1.76 8.11
N ARG A 374 -5.76 -2.89 8.76
CA ARG A 374 -4.56 -3.70 8.53
C ARG A 374 -4.59 -4.40 7.18
N ALA A 375 -5.73 -4.98 6.80
CA ALA A 375 -5.91 -5.58 5.48
C ALA A 375 -5.66 -4.54 4.38
N ARG A 376 -6.19 -3.32 4.55
CA ARG A 376 -5.91 -2.17 3.66
C ARG A 376 -4.43 -1.82 3.58
N LYS A 377 -3.65 -2.03 4.62
CA LYS A 377 -2.19 -1.80 4.62
C LYS A 377 -1.39 -2.98 4.05
N GLY A 378 -2.04 -4.05 3.61
CA GLY A 378 -1.39 -5.23 3.06
C GLY A 378 -0.85 -6.21 4.11
N ASP A 379 -1.33 -6.14 5.35
CA ASP A 379 -1.02 -7.14 6.36
C ASP A 379 -1.60 -8.50 5.92
N ALA A 380 -0.72 -9.44 5.56
CA ALA A 380 -1.11 -10.73 5.00
C ALA A 380 -2.06 -11.51 5.90
N ALA A 381 -1.93 -11.41 7.23
CA ALA A 381 -2.80 -12.11 8.15
C ALA A 381 -4.19 -11.47 8.22
N ALA A 382 -4.25 -10.14 8.25
CA ALA A 382 -5.52 -9.43 8.20
C ALA A 382 -6.25 -9.65 6.87
N VAL A 383 -5.52 -9.70 5.75
CA VAL A 383 -6.07 -10.04 4.42
C VAL A 383 -6.66 -11.45 4.43
N ALA A 384 -5.90 -12.45 4.89
CA ALA A 384 -6.37 -13.83 4.97
C ALA A 384 -7.67 -13.96 5.79
N TRP A 385 -7.75 -13.26 6.93
CA TRP A 385 -8.98 -13.24 7.73
C TRP A 385 -10.14 -12.54 7.01
N LEU A 386 -9.91 -11.39 6.37
CA LEU A 386 -10.95 -10.69 5.63
C LEU A 386 -11.49 -11.54 4.47
N ASP A 387 -10.61 -12.24 3.76
CA ASP A 387 -10.96 -13.15 2.68
C ASP A 387 -11.79 -14.33 3.20
N LEU A 388 -11.42 -14.92 4.35
CA LEU A 388 -12.22 -15.97 4.99
C LEU A 388 -13.62 -15.49 5.39
N LEU A 389 -13.69 -14.32 6.04
CA LEU A 389 -14.96 -13.73 6.50
C LEU A 389 -15.90 -13.37 5.33
N THR A 390 -15.35 -13.12 4.14
CA THR A 390 -16.13 -12.72 2.95
C THR A 390 -16.45 -13.90 2.03
N SER A 391 -15.60 -14.91 1.96
CA SER A 391 -15.74 -16.06 1.05
C SER A 391 -16.63 -17.17 1.62
N ASP A 392 -16.61 -17.41 2.93
CA ASP A 392 -17.46 -18.45 3.53
C ASP A 392 -18.89 -17.89 3.79
N PRO A 393 -19.92 -18.41 3.12
CA PRO A 393 -21.28 -17.88 3.18
C PRO A 393 -21.91 -17.99 4.57
N ARG A 394 -21.38 -18.83 5.46
CA ARG A 394 -21.86 -18.95 6.85
C ARG A 394 -21.59 -17.68 7.65
N PHE A 395 -20.53 -16.95 7.32
CA PHE A 395 -20.15 -15.72 8.01
C PHE A 395 -21.23 -14.63 7.86
N ASP A 396 -21.79 -14.42 6.66
CA ASP A 396 -22.76 -13.34 6.36
C ASP A 396 -22.38 -12.01 7.06
N PHE A 397 -21.10 -11.62 6.89
CA PHE A 397 -20.54 -10.39 7.45
C PHE A 397 -20.95 -9.21 6.57
N ARG A 398 -22.12 -8.63 6.84
CA ARG A 398 -22.46 -7.31 6.31
C ARG A 398 -21.75 -6.25 7.13
N CYS A 399 -20.68 -5.68 6.58
CA CYS A 399 -20.01 -4.56 7.25
C CYS A 399 -20.69 -3.24 6.90
N HIS A 400 -20.69 -2.34 7.87
CA HIS A 400 -21.17 -0.98 7.73
C HIS A 400 -20.04 -0.03 8.16
N PRO A 401 -19.71 1.02 7.37
CA PRO A 401 -20.11 1.20 5.97
C PRO A 401 -19.67 0.02 5.08
N PRO A 402 -20.34 -0.24 3.94
CA PRO A 402 -19.95 -1.34 3.04
C PRO A 402 -18.52 -1.15 2.50
N LEU A 403 -17.74 -2.22 2.47
CA LEU A 403 -16.41 -2.25 1.85
C LEU A 403 -16.55 -2.36 0.33
N THR A 404 -16.05 -1.38 -0.41
CA THR A 404 -15.76 -1.53 -1.84
C THR A 404 -14.30 -1.92 -1.99
N ALA A 405 -14.03 -3.09 -2.56
CA ALA A 405 -12.68 -3.67 -2.70
C ALA A 405 -11.73 -2.82 -3.56
N ASP A 406 -12.27 -1.87 -4.34
CA ASP A 406 -11.49 -0.98 -5.17
C ASP A 406 -11.28 0.37 -4.47
N ARG A 407 -10.02 0.62 -4.11
CA ARG A 407 -9.53 1.88 -3.56
C ARG A 407 -9.74 3.02 -4.56
N SER A 408 -10.83 3.80 -4.39
CA SER A 408 -10.89 5.27 -4.56
C SER A 408 -12.31 5.81 -4.53
N ASP A 409 -13.31 5.00 -4.90
CA ASP A 409 -14.64 5.53 -5.21
C ASP A 409 -15.64 5.14 -4.13
N VAL A 410 -15.41 5.64 -2.92
CA VAL A 410 -16.48 5.65 -1.92
C VAL A 410 -17.47 6.72 -2.34
N LYS A 411 -18.58 6.29 -2.96
CA LYS A 411 -19.62 7.20 -3.44
C LYS A 411 -20.05 8.17 -2.33
N PRO A 412 -20.34 9.44 -2.67
CA PRO A 412 -20.93 10.40 -1.75
C PRO A 412 -22.20 9.79 -1.11
N PRO A 413 -22.28 9.67 0.23
CA PRO A 413 -23.39 9.02 0.89
C PRO A 413 -24.74 9.67 0.56
N GLY A 414 -25.77 8.84 0.41
CA GLY A 414 -27.14 9.34 0.28
C GLY A 414 -27.58 10.06 1.55
N SER A 415 -28.56 10.95 1.44
CA SER A 415 -29.13 11.69 2.58
C SER A 415 -29.75 10.83 3.70
N ASN A 416 -29.84 9.51 3.48
CA ASN A 416 -30.45 8.55 4.39
C ASN A 416 -29.40 7.59 4.98
N ASP A 417 -28.11 7.93 4.91
CA ASP A 417 -27.06 7.06 5.42
C ASP A 417 -26.97 7.19 6.96
N GLU A 418 -27.52 6.20 7.68
CA GLU A 418 -27.74 6.22 9.14
C GLU A 418 -26.44 6.28 9.96
N TYR A 419 -25.30 5.96 9.35
CA TYR A 419 -23.98 5.95 10.00
C TYR A 419 -23.08 7.12 9.57
N LEU A 420 -23.61 8.10 8.84
CA LEU A 420 -22.86 9.28 8.41
C LEU A 420 -22.83 10.36 9.49
N SER A 421 -21.67 10.98 9.67
CA SER A 421 -21.53 12.25 10.39
C SER A 421 -20.51 13.16 9.70
N TRP A 422 -20.60 14.46 9.99
CA TRP A 422 -19.69 15.46 9.45
C TRP A 422 -18.78 15.99 10.55
N GLY A 423 -17.52 16.26 10.21
CA GLY A 423 -16.52 16.81 11.13
C GLY A 423 -15.66 17.86 10.46
N TYR A 424 -15.11 18.79 11.24
CA TYR A 424 -14.03 19.66 10.77
C TYR A 424 -12.69 19.04 11.13
N ASP A 425 -11.76 19.10 10.20
CA ASP A 425 -10.38 18.68 10.43
C ASP A 425 -9.47 19.63 9.62
N PRO A 426 -8.44 20.23 10.25
CA PRO A 426 -7.58 21.20 9.59
C PRO A 426 -6.70 20.61 8.49
N GLU A 427 -6.46 19.30 8.49
CA GLU A 427 -5.56 18.61 7.57
C GLU A 427 -6.30 17.81 6.49
N VAL A 428 -7.58 17.48 6.72
CA VAL A 428 -8.38 16.68 5.79
C VAL A 428 -9.17 17.57 4.83
N PRO A 429 -9.04 17.41 3.50
CA PRO A 429 -9.82 18.16 2.51
C PRO A 429 -11.34 17.95 2.65
N VAL A 430 -12.13 18.91 2.14
CA VAL A 430 -13.60 18.79 2.06
C VAL A 430 -13.98 17.53 1.28
N GLY A 431 -14.92 16.75 1.82
CA GLY A 431 -15.44 15.52 1.20
C GLY A 431 -14.58 14.27 1.44
N SER A 432 -13.39 14.40 2.03
CA SER A 432 -12.53 13.26 2.38
C SER A 432 -12.94 12.63 3.70
N ASP A 433 -12.65 11.34 3.91
CA ASP A 433 -12.91 10.68 5.20
C ASP A 433 -11.92 11.18 6.27
N ILE A 434 -12.44 11.72 7.37
CA ILE A 434 -11.66 12.02 8.59
C ILE A 434 -11.42 10.72 9.36
N ALA A 435 -12.49 9.95 9.56
CA ALA A 435 -12.46 8.70 10.30
C ALA A 435 -13.56 7.77 9.82
N VAL A 436 -13.27 6.49 9.72
CA VAL A 436 -14.27 5.45 9.42
C VAL A 436 -14.18 4.42 10.53
N THR A 437 -15.29 4.14 11.21
CA THR A 437 -15.44 3.05 12.16
C THR A 437 -16.31 1.99 11.51
N PHE A 438 -15.70 0.85 11.18
CA PHE A 438 -16.44 -0.30 10.66
C PHE A 438 -17.07 -1.09 11.80
N ALA A 439 -18.31 -1.52 11.62
CA ALA A 439 -19.01 -2.41 12.53
C ALA A 439 -19.96 -3.32 11.76
N LEU A 440 -20.36 -4.43 12.39
CA LEU A 440 -21.42 -5.30 11.87
C LEU A 440 -22.82 -4.80 12.24
N ASP A 441 -22.94 -4.03 13.34
CA ASP A 441 -24.17 -3.32 13.69
C ASP A 441 -24.17 -1.94 13.02
N PRO A 442 -25.15 -1.64 12.14
CA PRO A 442 -25.27 -0.33 11.49
C PRO A 442 -25.24 0.84 12.48
N ARG A 443 -25.83 0.69 13.67
CA ARG A 443 -25.93 1.77 14.68
C ARG A 443 -24.58 2.17 15.28
N ARG A 444 -23.57 1.32 15.09
CA ARG A 444 -22.22 1.49 15.65
C ARG A 444 -21.18 1.78 14.60
N SER A 445 -21.51 1.49 13.35
CA SER A 445 -20.74 2.00 12.25
C SER A 445 -20.82 3.52 12.23
N ARG A 446 -19.71 4.15 11.87
CA ARG A 446 -19.66 5.60 11.76
C ARG A 446 -18.69 6.00 10.67
N ARG A 447 -19.13 6.83 9.75
CA ARG A 447 -18.27 7.49 8.76
C ARG A 447 -18.27 8.98 9.04
N VAL A 448 -17.10 9.55 9.29
CA VAL A 448 -16.92 10.99 9.52
C VAL A 448 -16.31 11.58 8.26
N ILE A 449 -17.07 12.40 7.53
CA ILE A 449 -16.58 13.12 6.36
C ILE A 449 -16.12 14.52 6.76
N GLY A 450 -15.00 14.94 6.18
CA GLY A 450 -14.40 16.25 6.37
C GLY A 450 -15.21 17.36 5.71
N ARG A 451 -15.51 18.37 6.51
CA ARG A 451 -15.94 19.70 6.06
C ARG A 451 -14.76 20.59 5.64
N GLY A 452 -13.54 20.04 5.66
CA GLY A 452 -12.31 20.82 5.52
C GLY A 452 -11.91 21.55 6.80
N PRO A 453 -10.92 22.46 6.71
CA PRO A 453 -10.62 23.38 7.78
C PRO A 453 -11.82 24.28 8.08
N ARG A 454 -12.04 24.59 9.37
CA ARG A 454 -13.12 25.47 9.77
C ARG A 454 -12.79 26.92 9.42
N GLU A 455 -13.43 27.44 8.38
CA GLU A 455 -13.34 28.85 7.98
C GLU A 455 -14.41 29.70 8.67
N PRO A 456 -14.04 30.67 9.53
CA PRO A 456 -15.01 31.55 10.18
C PRO A 456 -15.85 32.32 9.16
N GLY A 457 -17.18 32.27 9.32
CA GLY A 457 -18.11 32.97 8.42
C GLY A 457 -18.45 32.23 7.11
N SER A 458 -17.88 31.05 6.89
CA SER A 458 -18.32 30.15 5.81
C SER A 458 -19.78 29.70 6.00
N ALA A 459 -20.42 29.25 4.93
CA ALA A 459 -21.80 28.76 4.99
C ALA A 459 -21.97 27.61 6.02
N ALA A 460 -20.99 26.71 6.11
CA ALA A 460 -20.98 25.63 7.08
C ALA A 460 -20.78 26.14 8.53
N ASP A 461 -19.87 27.11 8.75
CA ASP A 461 -19.69 27.72 10.09
C ASP A 461 -20.95 28.49 10.54
N LEU A 462 -21.63 29.17 9.62
CA LEU A 462 -22.89 29.87 9.89
C LEU A 462 -24.04 28.89 10.18
N ALA A 463 -24.12 27.77 9.46
CA ALA A 463 -25.13 26.74 9.71
C ALA A 463 -24.94 26.08 11.08
N ASP A 464 -23.71 25.79 11.49
CA ASP A 464 -23.43 25.26 12.83
C ASP A 464 -23.74 26.28 13.94
N ARG A 465 -23.41 27.56 13.74
CA ARG A 465 -23.82 28.63 14.67
C ARG A 465 -25.34 28.72 14.77
N LEU A 466 -26.05 28.59 13.65
CA LEU A 466 -27.51 28.59 13.63
C LEU A 466 -28.08 27.41 14.43
N VAL A 467 -27.51 26.21 14.29
CA VAL A 467 -27.90 25.04 15.10
C VAL A 467 -27.64 25.27 16.59
N ALA A 468 -26.47 25.80 16.95
CA ALA A 468 -26.13 26.08 18.34
C ALA A 468 -27.09 27.12 18.96
N VAL A 469 -27.44 28.18 18.22
CA VAL A 469 -28.41 29.19 18.67
C VAL A 469 -29.82 28.60 18.75
N ALA A 470 -30.23 27.80 17.77
CA ALA A 470 -31.56 27.20 17.70
C ALA A 470 -31.82 26.20 18.84
N ALA A 471 -30.80 25.44 19.26
CA ALA A 471 -30.88 24.52 20.40
C ALA A 471 -31.31 25.22 21.71
N HIS A 472 -30.97 26.51 21.87
CA HIS A 472 -31.39 27.31 23.00
C HIS A 472 -32.73 28.04 22.79
N ALA A 473 -33.21 28.13 21.54
CA ALA A 473 -34.42 28.86 21.15
C ALA A 473 -35.68 27.98 21.03
N GLY A 474 -35.53 26.66 21.16
CA GLY A 474 -36.63 25.68 21.26
C GLY A 474 -36.87 24.86 19.98
N GLU A 475 -37.63 23.75 20.12
CA GLU A 475 -37.83 22.70 19.10
C GLU A 475 -38.28 23.23 17.73
N ARG A 476 -39.01 24.36 17.68
CA ARG A 476 -39.51 24.96 16.44
C ARG A 476 -38.40 25.45 15.50
N LEU A 477 -37.26 25.88 16.04
CA LEU A 477 -36.13 26.39 15.25
C LEU A 477 -35.04 25.33 15.02
N GLU A 478 -35.02 24.29 15.84
CA GLU A 478 -34.07 23.19 15.75
C GLU A 478 -34.20 22.40 14.44
N GLY A 479 -35.42 22.09 14.01
CA GLY A 479 -35.69 21.40 12.74
C GLY A 479 -35.17 22.17 11.51
N PRO A 480 -35.54 23.45 11.32
CA PRO A 480 -35.01 24.28 10.24
C PRO A 480 -33.50 24.50 10.29
N ALA A 481 -32.91 24.68 11.48
CA ALA A 481 -31.47 24.86 11.62
C ALA A 481 -30.69 23.60 11.23
N ASN A 482 -31.15 22.42 11.68
CA ASN A 482 -30.60 21.14 11.25
C ASN A 482 -30.76 20.94 9.74
N SER A 483 -31.92 21.32 9.17
CA SER A 483 -32.14 21.26 7.71
C SER A 483 -31.16 22.16 6.93
N CYS A 484 -30.83 23.35 7.44
CA CYS A 484 -29.81 24.22 6.85
C CYS A 484 -28.41 23.58 6.90
N ARG A 485 -28.04 22.97 8.04
CA ARG A 485 -26.77 22.26 8.18
C ARG A 485 -26.68 21.07 7.22
N ASP A 486 -27.74 20.27 7.14
CA ASP A 486 -27.82 19.13 6.22
C ASP A 486 -27.79 19.56 4.75
N ALA A 487 -28.29 20.75 4.44
CA ALA A 487 -28.21 21.33 3.09
C ALA A 487 -26.78 21.79 2.76
N THR A 488 -26.07 22.41 3.70
CA THR A 488 -24.65 22.78 3.49
C THR A 488 -23.77 21.56 3.34
N ASP A 489 -24.00 20.52 4.13
CA ASP A 489 -23.28 19.24 4.07
C ASP A 489 -23.51 18.54 2.71
N ARG A 490 -24.77 18.49 2.24
CA ARG A 490 -25.11 17.98 0.90
C ARG A 490 -24.49 18.81 -0.23
N TRP A 491 -24.45 20.13 -0.10
CA TRP A 491 -23.86 21.00 -1.10
C TRP A 491 -22.35 20.78 -1.21
N GLN A 492 -21.66 20.64 -0.07
CA GLN A 492 -20.22 20.32 -0.04
C GLN A 492 -19.90 18.97 -0.69
N MET A 493 -20.76 17.97 -0.49
CA MET A 493 -20.64 16.66 -1.12
C MET A 493 -20.75 16.71 -2.66
N LEU A 494 -21.63 17.56 -3.18
CA LEU A 494 -21.88 17.71 -4.61
C LEU A 494 -20.92 18.70 -5.29
N ALA A 495 -20.22 19.54 -4.53
CA ALA A 495 -19.34 20.58 -5.07
C ALA A 495 -18.08 20.03 -5.79
N GLY A 496 -17.79 18.73 -5.66
CA GLY A 496 -16.69 18.04 -6.36
C GLY A 496 -17.09 17.31 -7.64
N GLU A 497 -18.38 17.01 -7.85
CA GLU A 497 -18.86 16.48 -9.13
C GLU A 497 -19.40 17.63 -9.98
N PRO A 498 -18.77 17.97 -11.12
CA PRO A 498 -19.46 18.82 -12.08
C PRO A 498 -20.78 18.13 -12.40
N LEU A 499 -21.91 18.79 -12.09
CA LEU A 499 -23.22 18.34 -12.57
C LEU A 499 -23.02 17.93 -14.03
N PRO A 500 -23.30 16.67 -14.41
CA PRO A 500 -23.04 16.23 -15.77
C PRO A 500 -23.69 17.27 -16.69
N ALA A 501 -22.88 17.84 -17.59
CA ALA A 501 -23.30 18.91 -18.50
C ALA A 501 -24.52 18.50 -19.35
N GLU A 502 -24.91 17.24 -19.29
CA GLU A 502 -26.11 16.67 -19.85
C GLU A 502 -27.36 17.06 -19.04
N ARG A 503 -28.16 17.96 -19.63
CA ARG A 503 -29.59 18.29 -19.35
C ARG A 503 -29.88 19.69 -18.79
N PHE A 504 -29.04 20.67 -19.11
CA PHE A 504 -29.62 21.91 -19.59
C PHE A 504 -29.72 21.77 -21.12
N PRO A 505 -30.92 21.85 -21.74
CA PRO A 505 -30.96 22.04 -23.18
C PRO A 505 -30.09 23.26 -23.47
N GLU A 506 -29.16 23.14 -24.42
CA GLU A 506 -28.30 24.23 -24.87
C GLU A 506 -29.21 25.44 -25.04
N LEU A 507 -29.07 26.41 -24.16
CA LEU A 507 -29.93 27.57 -24.16
C LEU A 507 -29.52 28.36 -25.40
N GLU A 508 -30.34 28.27 -26.46
CA GLU A 508 -30.15 29.04 -27.68
C GLU A 508 -30.41 30.52 -27.38
N LEU A 509 -29.41 31.18 -26.80
CA LEU A 509 -29.46 32.58 -26.45
C LEU A 509 -29.06 33.40 -27.67
N SER A 510 -30.04 34.05 -28.28
CA SER A 510 -29.78 34.98 -29.37
C SER A 510 -29.21 36.30 -28.82
N PRO A 511 -28.07 36.79 -29.35
CA PRO A 511 -27.54 38.09 -28.96
C PRO A 511 -28.47 39.24 -29.34
N THR A 512 -28.66 40.23 -28.46
CA THR A 512 -29.48 41.42 -28.72
C THR A 512 -28.82 42.67 -28.16
N PHE A 513 -28.93 43.81 -28.85
CA PHE A 513 -28.51 45.10 -28.28
C PHE A 513 -29.49 45.56 -27.19
N ASP A 514 -28.97 46.04 -26.07
CA ASP A 514 -29.74 46.55 -24.94
C ASP A 514 -28.97 47.71 -24.27
N GLU A 515 -29.64 48.84 -24.04
CA GLU A 515 -29.01 50.05 -23.49
C GLU A 515 -28.64 49.91 -22.01
N SER A 516 -29.31 49.02 -21.28
CA SER A 516 -29.16 48.89 -19.83
C SER A 516 -28.04 47.94 -19.43
N PHE A 517 -27.54 47.12 -20.36
CA PHE A 517 -26.61 46.03 -20.05
C PHE A 517 -25.33 46.10 -20.89
N PRO A 518 -24.15 45.92 -20.29
CA PRO A 518 -22.89 45.86 -21.04
C PRO A 518 -22.83 44.62 -21.94
N ALA A 519 -21.97 44.67 -22.97
CA ALA A 519 -21.77 43.54 -23.87
C ALA A 519 -21.27 42.29 -23.12
N GLY A 520 -21.81 41.13 -23.47
CA GLY A 520 -21.53 39.84 -22.84
C GLY A 520 -22.39 39.53 -21.61
N ALA A 521 -23.17 40.50 -21.10
CA ALA A 521 -24.07 40.25 -19.98
C ALA A 521 -25.20 39.29 -20.36
N PHE A 522 -25.49 38.32 -19.49
CA PHE A 522 -26.66 37.47 -19.65
C PHE A 522 -27.91 38.22 -19.17
N MET A 523 -28.90 38.35 -20.05
CA MET A 523 -30.17 38.99 -19.76
C MET A 523 -31.23 37.91 -19.61
N LEU A 524 -31.66 37.68 -18.38
CA LEU A 524 -32.77 36.79 -18.10
C LEU A 524 -34.08 37.55 -18.23
N LYS A 525 -34.88 37.24 -19.26
CA LYS A 525 -36.19 37.85 -19.47
C LYS A 525 -37.28 37.14 -18.66
N ARG A 526 -37.19 35.82 -18.55
CA ARG A 526 -38.16 35.01 -17.82
C ARG A 526 -37.53 33.74 -17.25
N PHE A 527 -37.76 33.49 -15.96
CA PHE A 527 -37.43 32.21 -15.34
C PHE A 527 -38.34 31.10 -15.89
N GLY A 528 -37.75 29.96 -16.23
CA GLY A 528 -38.52 28.77 -16.61
C GLY A 528 -38.85 27.90 -15.40
N VAL A 529 -40.01 27.23 -15.43
CA VAL A 529 -40.40 26.22 -14.44
C VAL A 529 -40.65 24.92 -15.18
N ARG A 530 -40.14 23.79 -14.68
CA ARG A 530 -40.41 22.47 -15.27
C ARG A 530 -41.73 21.91 -14.73
N GLY A 531 -42.55 21.35 -15.61
CA GLY A 531 -43.83 20.72 -15.26
C GLY A 531 -44.82 20.74 -16.42
N PRO A 532 -46.00 20.13 -16.26
CA PRO A 532 -47.05 20.09 -17.29
C PRO A 532 -47.60 21.48 -17.68
N HIS A 533 -47.33 22.50 -16.87
CA HIS A 533 -47.63 23.91 -17.15
C HIS A 533 -46.36 24.78 -17.15
N GLY A 534 -45.21 24.15 -17.35
CA GLY A 534 -43.92 24.80 -17.32
C GLY A 534 -43.74 25.81 -18.44
N LEU A 535 -43.24 27.00 -18.10
CA LEU A 535 -42.79 27.98 -19.09
C LEU A 535 -41.31 27.76 -19.38
N SER A 536 -40.90 27.88 -20.65
CA SER A 536 -39.49 27.87 -21.03
C SER A 536 -38.78 29.10 -20.48
N LEU A 537 -37.54 28.88 -20.02
CA LEU A 537 -36.62 29.95 -19.68
C LEU A 537 -36.35 30.78 -20.93
N GLU A 538 -36.47 32.10 -20.81
CA GLU A 538 -36.20 33.03 -21.91
C GLU A 538 -35.05 33.94 -21.49
N GLY A 539 -33.98 33.93 -22.27
CA GLY A 539 -32.83 34.78 -22.05
C GLY A 539 -32.19 35.23 -23.36
N ALA A 540 -31.32 36.22 -23.27
CA ALA A 540 -30.50 36.71 -24.36
C ALA A 540 -29.10 37.06 -23.85
N VAL A 541 -28.13 37.18 -24.76
CA VAL A 541 -26.82 37.76 -24.43
C VAL A 541 -26.83 39.21 -24.90
N SER A 542 -26.56 40.15 -24.00
CA SER A 542 -26.45 41.56 -24.37
C SER A 542 -25.25 41.76 -25.31
N ALA A 543 -25.49 42.38 -26.45
CA ALA A 543 -24.45 42.89 -27.34
C ALA A 543 -23.94 44.28 -26.91
N GLY A 544 -24.39 44.78 -25.76
CA GLY A 544 -24.20 46.15 -25.30
C GLY A 544 -25.26 47.11 -25.87
N PRO A 545 -25.12 48.42 -25.60
CA PRO A 545 -25.94 49.44 -26.24
C PRO A 545 -25.83 49.38 -27.76
N ALA A 546 -26.94 49.63 -28.45
CA ALA A 546 -26.94 49.64 -29.92
C ALA A 546 -26.00 50.75 -30.44
N PRO A 547 -25.19 50.48 -31.47
CA PRO A 547 -24.33 51.51 -32.03
C PRO A 547 -25.16 52.61 -32.73
N ALA A 548 -24.67 53.85 -32.69
CA ALA A 548 -25.41 54.99 -33.23
C ALA A 548 -25.76 54.80 -34.73
N GLY A 549 -27.03 54.99 -35.07
CA GLY A 549 -27.58 54.76 -36.41
C GLY A 549 -28.07 53.33 -36.68
N PHE A 550 -27.86 52.36 -35.78
CA PHE A 550 -28.32 50.97 -36.00
C PHE A 550 -29.85 50.86 -36.08
N HIS A 551 -30.58 51.44 -35.12
CA HIS A 551 -32.05 51.37 -35.10
C HIS A 551 -32.67 52.09 -36.29
N ASP A 552 -32.14 53.26 -36.65
CA ASP A 552 -32.60 54.03 -37.81
C ASP A 552 -32.30 53.31 -39.13
N LEU A 553 -31.12 52.68 -39.24
CA LEU A 553 -30.78 51.83 -40.38
C LEU A 553 -31.73 50.63 -40.50
N ARG A 554 -32.08 50.00 -39.38
CA ARG A 554 -33.04 48.89 -39.36
C ARG A 554 -34.42 49.32 -39.83
N ALA A 555 -34.89 50.49 -39.37
CA ALA A 555 -36.16 51.05 -39.79
C ALA A 555 -36.15 51.37 -41.30
N ALA A 556 -35.10 52.05 -41.79
CA ALA A 556 -34.96 52.40 -43.20
C ALA A 556 -34.89 51.16 -44.12
N LEU A 557 -34.20 50.09 -43.71
CA LEU A 557 -34.19 48.83 -44.47
C LEU A 557 -35.56 48.15 -44.45
N GLY A 558 -36.29 48.20 -43.34
CA GLY A 558 -37.66 47.68 -43.27
C GLY A 558 -38.63 48.44 -44.18
N GLU A 559 -38.50 49.76 -44.29
CA GLU A 559 -39.28 50.57 -45.25
C GLU A 559 -38.97 50.19 -46.71
N LEU A 560 -37.69 49.94 -47.03
CA LEU A 560 -37.28 49.43 -48.34
C LEU A 560 -37.86 48.02 -48.60
N GLY A 561 -37.87 47.15 -47.59
CA GLY A 561 -38.48 45.82 -47.64
C GLY A 561 -39.99 45.85 -47.89
N ASN A 562 -40.67 46.92 -47.46
CA ASN A 562 -42.11 47.11 -47.66
C ASN A 562 -42.45 47.79 -49.00
N THR A 563 -41.46 48.28 -49.76
CA THR A 563 -41.68 48.88 -51.07
C THR A 563 -41.94 47.76 -52.09
N PRO A 564 -43.12 47.66 -52.74
CA PRO A 564 -43.52 46.49 -53.54
C PRO A 564 -42.52 46.08 -54.63
N GLU A 565 -41.84 47.06 -55.23
CA GLU A 565 -40.87 46.87 -56.29
C GLU A 565 -39.48 46.41 -55.80
N LEU A 566 -39.14 46.65 -54.52
CA LEU A 566 -37.83 46.33 -53.94
C LEU A 566 -37.87 45.19 -52.92
N GLY A 567 -39.00 45.02 -52.23
CA GLY A 567 -39.15 44.13 -51.08
C GLY A 567 -38.89 42.66 -51.37
N HIS A 568 -39.20 42.21 -52.60
CA HIS A 568 -38.95 40.84 -53.03
C HIS A 568 -37.57 40.62 -53.64
N THR A 569 -36.71 41.63 -53.68
CA THR A 569 -35.35 41.44 -54.19
C THR A 569 -34.51 40.68 -53.17
N LEU A 570 -33.84 39.61 -53.62
CA LEU A 570 -32.96 38.78 -52.79
C LEU A 570 -31.91 39.61 -52.02
N LYS A 571 -31.50 40.76 -52.57
CA LYS A 571 -30.52 41.67 -51.98
C LYS A 571 -31.03 42.39 -50.73
N ILE A 572 -32.30 42.79 -50.67
CA ILE A 572 -32.86 43.47 -49.48
C ILE A 572 -33.00 42.48 -48.32
N GLY A 573 -33.52 41.28 -48.58
CA GLY A 573 -33.58 40.22 -47.56
C GLY A 573 -32.20 39.81 -47.04
N GLU A 574 -31.18 39.81 -47.90
CA GLU A 574 -29.79 39.58 -47.48
C GLU A 574 -29.24 40.72 -46.61
N LEU A 575 -29.58 41.98 -46.92
CA LEU A 575 -29.19 43.14 -46.11
C LEU A 575 -29.83 43.09 -44.72
N GLU A 576 -31.13 42.79 -44.63
CA GLU A 576 -31.82 42.64 -43.34
C GLU A 576 -31.22 41.50 -42.51
N LYS A 577 -30.91 40.35 -43.15
CA LYS A 577 -30.24 39.24 -42.49
C LYS A 577 -28.86 39.65 -41.95
N ARG A 578 -28.04 40.31 -42.76
CA ARG A 578 -26.71 40.80 -42.34
C ARG A 578 -26.83 41.84 -41.21
N LEU A 579 -27.86 42.68 -41.24
CA LEU A 579 -28.12 43.66 -40.18
C LEU A 579 -28.52 42.98 -38.86
N ASN A 580 -29.40 41.98 -38.89
CA ASN A 580 -29.84 41.23 -37.71
C ASN A 580 -28.68 40.45 -37.06
N GLU A 581 -27.70 39.99 -37.86
CA GLU A 581 -26.49 39.34 -37.35
C GLU A 581 -25.52 40.30 -36.64
N LEU A 582 -25.69 41.63 -36.75
CA LEU A 582 -24.73 42.57 -36.15
C LEU A 582 -24.64 42.44 -34.63
N ALA A 583 -25.72 42.12 -33.92
CA ALA A 583 -25.67 41.89 -32.48
C ALA A 583 -24.75 40.71 -32.12
N LYS A 584 -24.82 39.64 -32.90
CA LYS A 584 -23.90 38.49 -32.76
C LYS A 584 -22.47 38.87 -33.09
N GLN A 585 -22.25 39.68 -34.13
CA GLN A 585 -20.90 40.14 -34.50
C GLN A 585 -20.32 41.14 -33.49
N ALA A 586 -21.17 41.92 -32.81
CA ALA A 586 -20.80 42.83 -31.74
C ALA A 586 -20.28 42.10 -30.50
N VAL A 587 -21.00 41.06 -30.05
CA VAL A 587 -20.52 40.19 -28.95
C VAL A 587 -19.16 39.58 -29.27
N ASN A 588 -18.91 39.25 -30.53
CA ASN A 588 -17.64 38.70 -30.99
C ASN A 588 -16.55 39.75 -31.28
N GLY A 589 -16.81 41.04 -31.08
CA GLY A 589 -15.86 42.13 -31.37
C GLY A 589 -15.54 42.31 -32.87
N ARG A 590 -16.42 41.84 -33.77
CA ARG A 590 -16.18 41.78 -35.23
C ARG A 590 -16.86 42.88 -36.03
N LEU A 591 -17.51 43.86 -35.40
CA LEU A 591 -18.19 44.96 -36.11
C LEU A 591 -17.30 45.68 -37.14
N PRO A 592 -16.02 46.03 -36.84
CA PRO A 592 -15.17 46.71 -37.83
C PRO A 592 -14.90 45.91 -39.11
N MET A 593 -15.07 44.58 -39.08
CA MET A 593 -14.92 43.72 -40.26
C MET A 593 -16.22 43.56 -41.03
N VAL A 594 -17.36 43.50 -40.35
CA VAL A 594 -18.67 43.16 -40.96
C VAL A 594 -19.39 44.39 -41.50
N VAL A 595 -19.28 45.53 -40.83
CA VAL A 595 -19.95 46.77 -41.25
C VAL A 595 -19.48 47.26 -42.63
N PRO A 596 -18.18 47.21 -43.00
CA PRO A 596 -17.76 47.53 -44.37
C PRO A 596 -18.36 46.61 -45.44
N ASN A 597 -18.61 45.33 -45.12
CA ASN A 597 -19.29 44.42 -46.05
C ASN A 597 -20.77 44.79 -46.20
N LEU A 598 -21.41 45.26 -45.13
CA LEU A 598 -22.78 45.81 -45.19
C LEU A 598 -22.81 47.07 -46.07
N PHE A 599 -21.78 47.91 -46.01
CA PHE A 599 -21.61 49.06 -46.91
C PHE A 599 -21.53 48.65 -48.38
N ASP A 600 -20.68 47.68 -48.72
CA ASP A 600 -20.59 47.17 -50.09
C ASP A 600 -21.93 46.62 -50.59
N SER A 601 -22.62 45.88 -49.73
CA SER A 601 -23.91 45.24 -50.06
C SER A 601 -25.01 46.29 -50.27
N LEU A 602 -25.04 47.33 -49.44
CA LEU A 602 -26.07 48.37 -49.51
C LEU A 602 -25.90 49.21 -50.78
N TRP A 603 -24.67 49.60 -51.12
CA TRP A 603 -24.40 50.33 -52.35
C TRP A 603 -24.64 49.47 -53.60
N GLY A 604 -24.24 48.20 -53.58
CA GLY A 604 -24.51 47.27 -54.69
C GLY A 604 -26.00 46.89 -54.84
N ALA A 605 -26.81 47.03 -53.78
CA ALA A 605 -28.26 46.93 -53.86
C ALA A 605 -28.88 48.21 -54.44
N ALA A 606 -28.43 49.38 -53.98
CA ALA A 606 -28.88 50.68 -54.48
C ALA A 606 -28.55 50.88 -55.97
N GLU A 607 -27.37 50.47 -56.43
CA GLU A 607 -26.96 50.58 -57.84
C GLU A 607 -27.78 49.66 -58.75
N ALA A 608 -28.12 48.46 -58.27
CA ALA A 608 -28.94 47.52 -59.02
C ALA A 608 -30.44 47.87 -59.02
N ALA A 609 -30.87 48.82 -58.20
CA ALA A 609 -32.25 49.28 -58.18
C ALA A 609 -32.56 50.16 -59.40
N PRO A 610 -33.79 50.10 -59.94
CA PRO A 610 -34.24 51.02 -60.99
C PRO A 610 -34.01 52.48 -60.58
N ALA A 611 -33.59 53.33 -61.53
CA ALA A 611 -33.27 54.74 -61.30
C ALA A 611 -34.26 55.52 -60.40
N PRO A 612 -35.60 55.44 -60.56
CA PRO A 612 -36.53 56.16 -59.69
C PRO A 612 -36.53 55.68 -58.23
N LEU A 613 -36.04 54.46 -57.97
CA LEU A 613 -36.01 53.83 -56.65
C LEU A 613 -34.66 53.97 -55.95
N GLN A 614 -33.61 54.46 -56.63
CA GLN A 614 -32.29 54.65 -56.02
C GLN A 614 -32.32 55.67 -54.88
N ALA A 615 -33.18 56.69 -54.99
CA ALA A 615 -33.36 57.71 -53.95
C ALA A 615 -33.92 57.15 -52.63
N ALA A 616 -34.65 56.03 -52.68
CA ALA A 616 -35.18 55.38 -51.48
C ALA A 616 -34.07 54.82 -50.58
N PHE A 617 -32.86 54.57 -51.11
CA PHE A 617 -31.73 54.05 -50.33
C PHE A 617 -30.98 55.13 -49.55
N GLU A 618 -31.21 56.43 -49.81
CA GLU A 618 -30.43 57.51 -49.20
C GLU A 618 -30.53 57.57 -47.65
N PRO A 619 -31.70 57.38 -47.02
CA PRO A 619 -31.79 57.29 -45.56
C PRO A 619 -30.94 56.15 -45.00
N ALA A 620 -31.06 54.94 -45.57
CA ALA A 620 -30.29 53.77 -45.15
C ALA A 620 -28.77 54.01 -45.33
N LYS A 621 -28.34 54.63 -46.44
CA LYS A 621 -26.94 55.02 -46.63
C LYS A 621 -26.48 55.96 -45.53
N GLY A 622 -27.24 57.02 -45.23
CA GLY A 622 -26.93 57.98 -44.17
C GLY A 622 -26.71 57.33 -42.79
N HIS A 623 -27.63 56.45 -42.39
CA HIS A 623 -27.52 55.75 -41.10
C HIS A 623 -26.35 54.76 -41.06
N LEU A 624 -26.05 54.08 -42.17
CA LEU A 624 -24.87 53.20 -42.23
C LEU A 624 -23.55 53.99 -42.16
N LEU A 625 -23.49 55.19 -42.74
CA LEU A 625 -22.34 56.08 -42.60
C LEU A 625 -22.13 56.52 -41.14
N GLN A 626 -23.22 56.80 -40.42
CA GLN A 626 -23.18 57.11 -38.99
C GLN A 626 -22.65 55.91 -38.17
N LEU A 627 -23.06 54.69 -38.52
CA LEU A 627 -22.58 53.45 -37.91
C LEU A 627 -21.06 53.26 -38.15
N LEU A 628 -20.61 53.41 -39.40
CA LEU A 628 -19.19 53.35 -39.78
C LEU A 628 -18.34 54.36 -38.98
N LYS A 629 -18.82 55.60 -38.86
CA LYS A 629 -18.10 56.67 -38.16
C LYS A 629 -18.05 56.45 -36.66
N SER A 630 -19.20 56.21 -36.04
CA SER A 630 -19.31 56.13 -34.58
C SER A 630 -18.61 54.88 -34.02
N THR A 631 -18.83 53.74 -34.68
CA THR A 631 -18.49 52.41 -34.16
C THR A 631 -17.17 51.91 -34.73
N CYS A 632 -17.00 52.02 -36.05
CA CYS A 632 -15.84 51.45 -36.73
C CYS A 632 -14.67 52.45 -36.87
N LYS A 633 -14.87 53.72 -36.49
CA LYS A 633 -13.89 54.82 -36.70
C LYS A 633 -13.46 54.91 -38.18
N MET A 634 -14.43 54.79 -39.07
CA MET A 634 -14.27 54.86 -40.52
C MET A 634 -15.06 56.04 -41.10
N VAL A 635 -14.52 56.67 -42.13
CA VAL A 635 -15.15 57.77 -42.86
C VAL A 635 -15.14 57.46 -44.36
N VAL A 636 -16.16 57.95 -45.06
CA VAL A 636 -16.19 57.88 -46.51
C VAL A 636 -15.36 59.01 -47.14
N PHE A 637 -14.85 58.75 -48.33
CA PHE A 637 -14.23 59.75 -49.18
C PHE A 637 -14.77 59.67 -50.61
N GLU A 638 -14.96 60.82 -51.22
CA GLU A 638 -15.46 60.97 -52.59
C GLU A 638 -14.39 61.71 -53.41
N PRO A 639 -13.67 61.02 -54.30
CA PRO A 639 -12.66 61.66 -55.13
C PRO A 639 -13.32 62.53 -56.21
N ALA A 640 -12.86 63.77 -56.37
CA ALA A 640 -13.24 64.65 -57.47
C ALA A 640 -12.28 64.50 -58.67
N LYS A 641 -11.02 64.15 -58.41
CA LYS A 641 -9.98 63.83 -59.40
C LYS A 641 -9.24 62.55 -59.01
N LEU A 642 -8.65 61.86 -59.99
CA LEU A 642 -7.85 60.66 -59.74
C LEU A 642 -6.59 60.92 -58.90
N THR A 643 -6.16 62.17 -58.77
CA THR A 643 -5.00 62.58 -57.96
C THR A 643 -5.36 62.96 -56.52
N ASP A 644 -6.63 62.97 -56.14
CA ASP A 644 -7.06 63.40 -54.81
C ASP A 644 -6.64 62.39 -53.71
N TYR A 645 -6.45 61.12 -54.10
CA TYR A 645 -6.08 60.01 -53.22
C TYR A 645 -5.05 59.11 -53.93
N PRO A 646 -4.32 58.23 -53.19
CA PRO A 646 -3.41 57.28 -53.80
C PRO A 646 -4.12 56.40 -54.86
N SER A 647 -3.39 55.99 -55.90
CA SER A 647 -3.99 55.39 -57.09
C SER A 647 -4.76 54.08 -56.83
N GLU A 648 -4.41 53.36 -55.77
CA GLU A 648 -5.05 52.12 -55.33
C GLU A 648 -6.35 52.34 -54.54
N TRP A 649 -6.67 53.60 -54.20
CA TRP A 649 -7.89 53.98 -53.48
C TRP A 649 -9.08 54.22 -54.40
N ILE A 650 -8.84 54.25 -55.72
CA ILE A 650 -9.84 54.56 -56.73
C ILE A 650 -9.78 53.46 -57.80
N VAL A 651 -10.89 52.77 -58.00
CA VAL A 651 -11.03 51.69 -58.99
C VAL A 651 -12.20 51.97 -59.94
N GLY A 652 -12.14 51.42 -61.14
CA GLY A 652 -13.24 51.40 -62.09
C GLY A 652 -14.31 50.36 -61.72
N PRO A 653 -15.45 50.34 -62.42
CA PRO A 653 -16.54 49.39 -62.17
C PRO A 653 -16.11 47.91 -62.37
N ASP A 654 -15.08 47.69 -63.19
CA ASP A 654 -14.47 46.37 -63.43
C ASP A 654 -13.42 45.97 -62.37
N GLY A 655 -13.23 46.79 -61.34
CA GLY A 655 -12.25 46.61 -60.28
C GLY A 655 -10.80 46.93 -60.69
N LYS A 656 -10.57 47.37 -61.94
CA LYS A 656 -9.23 47.77 -62.42
C LYS A 656 -8.98 49.25 -62.18
N ARG A 657 -7.73 49.69 -62.39
CA ARG A 657 -7.39 51.12 -62.33
C ARG A 657 -8.11 51.87 -63.47
N PRO A 658 -8.82 52.97 -63.18
CA PRO A 658 -9.50 53.75 -64.21
C PRO A 658 -8.48 54.37 -65.18
N SER A 659 -8.81 54.36 -66.49
CA SER A 659 -7.92 54.78 -67.57
C SER A 659 -8.12 56.24 -68.03
N GLY A 660 -9.18 56.92 -67.59
CA GLY A 660 -9.45 58.33 -67.93
C GLY A 660 -8.77 59.32 -66.97
N ASN A 661 -8.72 60.61 -67.31
CA ASN A 661 -8.09 61.63 -66.46
C ASN A 661 -9.07 62.35 -65.53
N ARG A 662 -10.38 62.26 -65.81
CA ARG A 662 -11.43 62.96 -65.07
C ARG A 662 -12.47 61.98 -64.57
N ILE A 663 -12.88 62.13 -63.31
CA ILE A 663 -13.99 61.37 -62.73
C ILE A 663 -15.30 61.96 -63.25
N ARG A 664 -16.08 61.15 -63.97
CA ARG A 664 -17.42 61.48 -64.47
C ARG A 664 -18.47 61.32 -63.38
N LYS A 665 -18.41 60.20 -62.65
CA LYS A 665 -19.38 59.83 -61.62
C LYS A 665 -18.74 58.93 -60.57
N VAL A 666 -19.03 59.17 -59.30
CA VAL A 666 -18.72 58.24 -58.22
C VAL A 666 -19.89 57.27 -58.08
N LEU A 667 -19.68 55.99 -58.38
CA LEU A 667 -20.69 54.94 -58.22
C LEU A 667 -20.81 54.50 -56.77
N ARG A 668 -19.68 54.42 -56.08
CA ARG A 668 -19.60 54.11 -54.65
C ARG A 668 -18.46 54.89 -54.01
N PRO A 669 -18.70 55.61 -52.90
CA PRO A 669 -17.63 56.28 -52.19
C PRO A 669 -16.63 55.26 -51.63
N GLY A 670 -15.39 55.69 -51.44
CA GLY A 670 -14.39 54.87 -50.76
C GLY A 670 -14.56 54.95 -49.25
N VAL A 671 -14.08 53.96 -48.52
CA VAL A 671 -14.08 53.93 -47.05
C VAL A 671 -12.65 53.87 -46.56
N ARG A 672 -12.30 54.74 -45.63
CA ARG A 672 -10.99 54.76 -44.96
C ARG A 672 -11.15 54.85 -43.45
N THR A 673 -10.16 54.40 -42.71
CA THR A 673 -10.08 54.65 -41.27
C THR A 673 -9.81 56.13 -40.99
N LEU A 674 -10.06 56.59 -39.75
CA LEU A 674 -9.66 57.94 -39.31
C LEU A 674 -8.14 58.17 -39.40
N SER A 675 -7.33 57.11 -39.31
CA SER A 675 -5.88 57.13 -39.53
C SER A 675 -5.47 57.16 -41.00
N SER A 676 -6.42 57.33 -41.92
CA SER A 676 -6.21 57.37 -43.37
C SER A 676 -5.63 56.07 -43.95
N SER A 677 -6.08 54.92 -43.45
CA SER A 677 -5.82 53.62 -44.07
C SER A 677 -7.02 53.20 -44.93
N LEU A 678 -6.77 52.70 -46.13
CA LEU A 678 -7.81 52.25 -47.05
C LEU A 678 -8.53 51.01 -46.50
N VAL A 679 -9.87 51.07 -46.45
CA VAL A 679 -10.72 49.91 -46.11
C VAL A 679 -11.44 49.40 -47.36
N ARG A 680 -12.00 50.31 -48.17
CA ARG A 680 -12.62 50.02 -49.47
C ARG A 680 -12.27 51.11 -50.48
N PRO A 681 -11.85 50.77 -51.70
CA PRO A 681 -11.64 51.77 -52.74
C PRO A 681 -12.97 52.38 -53.21
N ALA A 682 -12.91 53.64 -53.62
CA ALA A 682 -14.00 54.31 -54.32
C ALA A 682 -14.15 53.70 -55.72
N ILE A 683 -15.39 53.45 -56.14
CA ILE A 683 -15.69 52.98 -57.50
C ILE A 683 -16.16 54.18 -58.30
N VAL A 684 -15.46 54.48 -59.40
CA VAL A 684 -15.72 55.66 -60.23
C VAL A 684 -15.80 55.31 -61.72
N GLU A 685 -16.62 56.05 -62.45
CA GLU A 685 -16.58 56.09 -63.91
C GLU A 685 -15.73 57.28 -64.35
N THR A 686 -14.81 57.08 -65.29
CA THR A 686 -13.94 58.14 -65.84
C THR A 686 -14.25 58.46 -67.29
N GLU A 687 -14.05 59.72 -67.67
CA GLU A 687 -14.06 60.22 -69.05
C GLU A 687 -12.69 60.12 -69.73
#